data_AF-A0A3C1NN36-F1
#
_entry.id   AF-A0A3C1NN36-F1
#
_cell.length_a   1.000
_cell.length_b   1.000
_cell.length_c   1.000
_cell.angle_alpha   90.00
_cell.angle_beta   90.00
_cell.angle_gamma   90.00
#
_symmetry.space_group_name_H-M   'P 1'
#
loop_
_entity.id
_entity.type
_entity.pdbx_description
1 polymer ?
#
loop_
_entity_poly.entity_id
_entity_poly.type
_entity_poly.pdbx_seq_one_letter_code
_entity_poly.pdbx_strand_id
1 'polypeptide(L)'
;MNFIGENLFIGKLGHLLVIISWVASLIAAIAFFKASSRKQDAEKDSWLALARGSFLVQVLGIITVFGLIFYICQQHLYEYLYAYKHASKELEFRYLLACIWEGQEGSFLLWAIWHALIGVFFMARYKKQEWQAPVMTVISVAQFFLLMMLLGIYISDIKIGSSPFYLTRNELDAPIFNRPEYLEFIKDGMGLNVLLRNYWMVIHPPVLFLGFASTLIPYAFAYAGIRNRKFGEWVKPAIPWALFAACVLGVGIMMGGKWAYESLSFGGYWAWDPVENASLVPWLILVAGLHTMAVYQATGHSLRASYFFIILSLVFILYSTFLTRTGVLGDTSVHSFTEAGKAINLMIGSFVLAFTLPMLVMFVKHYKEIPAIHKEEESSSREFWMFIGSLVFFLTAMFIIAKTSVPVYNKVFGTSIAPPEDVEFSYNKVVVMVAIVVGLLTAIAQYMKYKHTPGKYLLKKIAFPTLVASLITGLLAIFYPITYYSKGAGFLGALYVALFASIYATVANAMYIWLVIKGNLKQAGASLTHAGFALMLTGMIISSGNKEVISSSLVNGITLPASGKDPMTKQTDNPLENLTLIRQVPTRMSNYEVTYLKDSAGHEKGRKFYKLQFDRKEKGSAGISESFVLQPDVYMMKDNNMSSNPDTKTYLNRDIFTYISYALKDKNVEDTSTFQVTEMHIGDTAFYGNGQFVLNKVVRNPRNQRFQYQEDDAALMADITFISRDSMRYHALPLVEVDSFGLHHVDDTVYAQNLFVRFTGISDDQKVRIGVRETDQMIDFVTVKAYVFPYIVLVWFGIILMAAGFIVSLIRRSGMRGWQGALLLAGVTIALLYMFLFAN
;
A
#
# COMPACT_ATOMS: atom_id res chain seq x y z
N MET A 1 36.54 -28.88 5.32
CA MET A 1 35.95 -29.15 3.99
C MET A 1 36.10 -27.89 3.17
N ASN A 2 36.67 -27.96 1.96
CA ASN A 2 36.72 -26.82 1.05
C ASN A 2 35.47 -26.88 0.17
N PHE A 3 34.58 -25.92 0.30
CA PHE A 3 33.37 -25.83 -0.54
C PHE A 3 33.73 -25.20 -1.89
N ILE A 4 33.20 -25.77 -2.96
CA ILE A 4 33.57 -25.41 -4.34
C ILE A 4 32.62 -24.32 -4.84
N GLY A 5 33.17 -23.26 -5.42
CA GLY A 5 32.39 -22.18 -6.05
C GLY A 5 31.96 -21.02 -5.13
N GLU A 6 32.26 -21.05 -3.82
CA GLU A 6 31.88 -19.97 -2.89
C GLU A 6 32.74 -18.70 -3.05
N ASN A 7 32.09 -17.52 -3.15
CA ASN A 7 32.77 -16.21 -3.20
C ASN A 7 32.79 -15.50 -1.83
N LEU A 8 33.52 -16.08 -0.87
CA LEU A 8 33.43 -15.66 0.54
C LEU A 8 33.99 -14.27 0.87
N PHE A 9 34.84 -13.69 0.01
CA PHE A 9 35.49 -12.39 0.28
C PHE A 9 34.47 -11.27 0.47
N ILE A 10 33.43 -11.24 -0.36
CA ILE A 10 32.42 -10.17 -0.36
C ILE A 10 31.67 -10.15 0.98
N GLY A 11 31.20 -11.31 1.44
CA GLY A 11 30.52 -11.44 2.71
C GLY A 11 31.42 -11.16 3.91
N LYS A 12 32.69 -11.57 3.88
CA LYS A 12 33.66 -11.24 4.93
C LYS A 12 33.92 -9.74 5.02
N LEU A 13 34.10 -9.07 3.87
CA LEU A 13 34.26 -7.62 3.80
C LEU A 13 32.99 -6.91 4.28
N GLY A 14 31.82 -7.34 3.81
CA GLY A 14 30.53 -6.78 4.23
C GLY A 14 30.31 -6.89 5.74
N HIS A 15 30.54 -8.06 6.31
CA HIS A 15 30.40 -8.28 7.75
C HIS A 15 31.41 -7.45 8.56
N LEU A 16 32.67 -7.36 8.11
CA LEU A 16 33.67 -6.47 8.72
C LEU A 16 33.22 -5.01 8.70
N LEU A 17 32.65 -4.53 7.59
CA LEU A 17 32.14 -3.17 7.47
C LEU A 17 30.94 -2.91 8.39
N VAL A 18 30.07 -3.90 8.63
CA VAL A 18 29.00 -3.80 9.63
C VAL A 18 29.59 -3.61 11.03
N ILE A 19 30.59 -4.41 11.40
CA ILE A 19 31.27 -4.29 12.71
C ILE A 19 31.95 -2.92 12.85
N ILE A 20 32.70 -2.48 11.83
CA ILE A 20 33.36 -1.16 11.82
C ILE A 20 32.32 -0.06 11.97
N SER A 21 31.21 -0.14 11.23
CA SER A 21 30.13 0.85 11.29
C SER A 21 29.49 0.88 12.68
N TRP A 22 29.24 -0.29 13.28
CA TRP A 22 28.68 -0.38 14.63
C TRP A 22 29.61 0.22 15.68
N VAL A 23 30.91 -0.10 15.66
CA VAL A 23 31.91 0.50 16.57
C VAL A 23 32.01 2.01 16.33
N ALA A 24 32.07 2.45 15.08
CA ALA A 24 32.14 3.86 14.72
C ALA A 24 30.88 4.63 15.18
N SER A 25 29.70 4.02 15.14
CA SER A 25 28.46 4.61 15.65
C SER A 25 28.50 4.84 17.17
N LEU A 26 29.09 3.91 17.92
CA LEU A 26 29.27 4.02 19.36
C LEU A 26 30.28 5.13 19.70
N ILE A 27 31.41 5.17 18.99
CA ILE A 27 32.41 6.23 19.16
C ILE A 27 31.78 7.60 18.83
N ALA A 28 31.02 7.70 17.73
CA ALA A 28 30.31 8.92 17.37
C ALA A 28 29.30 9.35 18.45
N ALA A 29 28.51 8.41 18.98
CA ALA A 29 27.54 8.69 20.04
C ALA A 29 28.23 9.26 21.30
N ILE A 30 29.28 8.60 21.77
CA ILE A 30 30.06 9.02 22.94
C ILE A 30 30.73 10.36 22.68
N ALA A 31 31.37 10.54 21.53
CA ALA A 31 32.11 11.75 21.19
C ALA A 31 31.18 12.96 21.03
N PHE A 32 30.02 12.83 20.35
CA PHE A 32 29.00 13.89 20.31
C PHE A 32 28.44 14.19 21.70
N PHE A 33 28.19 13.15 22.52
CA PHE A 33 27.73 13.32 23.89
C PHE A 33 28.75 14.13 24.71
N LYS A 34 30.04 13.79 24.63
CA LYS A 34 31.13 14.51 25.32
C LYS A 34 31.24 15.93 24.81
N ALA A 35 31.23 16.15 23.49
CA ALA A 35 31.25 17.49 22.90
C ALA A 35 30.11 18.39 23.41
N SER A 36 28.90 17.83 23.59
CA SER A 36 27.76 18.59 24.10
C SER A 36 27.89 19.03 25.57
N SER A 37 28.78 18.40 26.34
CA SER A 37 29.00 18.70 27.76
C SER A 37 30.21 19.60 28.02
N ARG A 38 31.01 19.96 27.00
CA ARG A 38 32.23 20.78 27.17
C ARG A 38 31.96 22.26 26.97
N LYS A 39 32.54 23.08 27.86
CA LYS A 39 32.48 24.56 27.80
C LYS A 39 33.70 25.18 27.12
N GLN A 40 34.87 24.53 27.17
CA GLN A 40 36.08 25.01 26.50
C GLN A 40 36.04 24.62 25.02
N ASP A 41 36.30 25.60 24.15
CA ASP A 41 36.17 25.44 22.69
C ASP A 41 37.17 24.43 22.11
N ALA A 42 38.43 24.44 22.56
CA ALA A 42 39.46 23.53 22.06
C ALA A 42 39.14 22.04 22.32
N GLU A 43 38.70 21.70 23.54
CA GLU A 43 38.28 20.33 23.87
C GLU A 43 37.03 19.93 23.07
N LYS A 44 36.06 20.83 22.98
CA LYS A 44 34.81 20.60 22.25
C LYS A 44 35.07 20.33 20.77
N ASP A 45 35.94 21.11 20.14
CA ASP A 45 36.29 20.95 18.73
C ASP A 45 37.02 19.63 18.45
N SER A 46 37.90 19.18 19.37
CA SER A 46 38.54 17.87 19.29
C SER A 46 37.51 16.72 19.34
N TRP A 47 36.58 16.75 20.30
CA TRP A 47 35.50 15.77 20.38
C TRP A 47 34.58 15.81 19.15
N LEU A 48 34.28 17.00 18.63
CA LEU A 48 33.49 17.14 17.40
C LEU A 48 34.21 16.59 16.17
N ALA A 49 35.53 16.75 16.06
CA ALA A 49 36.32 16.20 14.96
C ALA A 49 36.27 14.67 14.98
N LEU A 50 36.52 14.05 16.14
CA LEU A 50 36.38 12.60 16.33
C LEU A 50 34.96 12.13 15.99
N ALA A 51 33.94 12.80 16.54
CA ALA A 51 32.54 12.43 16.34
C ALA A 51 32.12 12.47 14.86
N ARG A 52 32.49 13.55 14.15
CA ARG A 52 32.22 13.70 12.71
C ARG A 52 32.97 12.67 11.89
N GLY A 53 34.25 12.41 12.20
CA GLY A 53 35.06 11.39 11.54
C GLY A 53 34.45 10.01 11.68
N SER A 54 34.14 9.58 12.92
CA SER A 54 33.50 8.29 13.17
C SER A 54 32.11 8.17 12.53
N PHE A 55 31.31 9.24 12.55
CA PHE A 55 30.01 9.24 11.87
C PHE A 55 30.17 9.06 10.35
N LEU A 56 31.15 9.70 9.72
CA LEU A 56 31.40 9.54 8.27
C LEU A 56 31.93 8.14 7.93
N VAL A 57 32.80 7.56 8.79
CA VAL A 57 33.26 6.17 8.63
C VAL A 57 32.07 5.22 8.63
N GLN A 58 31.13 5.37 9.57
CA GLN A 58 29.91 4.56 9.59
C GLN A 58 29.08 4.76 8.30
N VAL A 59 28.94 6.00 7.80
CA VAL A 59 28.12 6.30 6.62
C VAL A 59 28.69 5.59 5.40
N LEU A 60 30.00 5.68 5.20
CA LEU A 60 30.70 5.00 4.11
C LEU A 60 30.57 3.47 4.24
N GLY A 61 30.71 2.94 5.46
CA GLY A 61 30.56 1.51 5.72
C GLY A 61 29.17 0.99 5.36
N ILE A 62 28.11 1.66 5.80
CA ILE A 62 26.71 1.28 5.55
C ILE A 62 26.35 1.36 4.06
N ILE A 63 26.75 2.44 3.37
CA ILE A 63 26.52 2.59 1.92
C ILE A 63 27.25 1.47 1.15
N THR A 64 28.46 1.14 1.58
CA THR A 64 29.23 0.04 0.97
C THR A 64 28.54 -1.30 1.22
N VAL A 65 28.07 -1.57 2.44
CA VAL A 65 27.29 -2.78 2.79
C VAL A 65 26.06 -2.92 1.89
N PHE A 66 25.31 -1.84 1.68
CA PHE A 66 24.18 -1.83 0.75
C PHE A 66 24.59 -2.23 -0.67
N GLY A 67 25.68 -1.64 -1.19
CA GLY A 67 26.22 -1.99 -2.51
C GLY A 67 26.67 -3.45 -2.61
N LEU A 68 27.26 -4.01 -1.55
CA LEU A 68 27.68 -5.42 -1.52
C LEU A 68 26.48 -6.38 -1.49
N ILE A 69 25.44 -6.07 -0.72
CA ILE A 69 24.21 -6.88 -0.69
C ILE A 69 23.50 -6.82 -2.06
N PHE A 70 23.42 -5.64 -2.66
CA PHE A 70 22.88 -5.50 -4.01
C PHE A 70 23.68 -6.33 -5.01
N TYR A 71 25.01 -6.27 -4.98
CA TYR A 71 25.87 -7.07 -5.83
C TYR A 71 25.62 -8.58 -5.63
N ILE A 72 25.53 -9.05 -4.37
CA ILE A 72 25.20 -10.44 -4.03
C ILE A 72 23.87 -10.87 -4.65
N CYS A 73 22.83 -10.03 -4.55
CA CYS A 73 21.52 -10.33 -5.10
C CYS A 73 21.50 -10.30 -6.64
N GLN A 74 22.17 -9.30 -7.24
CA GLN A 74 22.23 -9.11 -8.69
C GLN A 74 23.04 -10.22 -9.39
N GLN A 75 24.09 -10.73 -8.75
CA GLN A 75 24.91 -11.84 -9.26
C GLN A 75 24.38 -13.21 -8.83
N HIS A 76 23.25 -13.26 -8.12
CA HIS A 76 22.61 -14.51 -7.68
C HIS A 76 23.55 -15.44 -6.89
N LEU A 77 24.35 -14.84 -5.99
CA LEU A 77 25.32 -15.57 -5.16
C LEU A 77 24.61 -16.33 -4.02
N TYR A 78 24.09 -17.52 -4.34
CA TYR A 78 23.26 -18.34 -3.45
C TYR A 78 24.04 -19.04 -2.32
N GLU A 79 25.36 -18.91 -2.27
CA GLU A 79 26.12 -19.19 -1.06
C GLU A 79 25.68 -18.29 0.10
N TYR A 80 25.12 -17.11 -0.18
CA TYR A 80 24.55 -16.20 0.79
C TYR A 80 23.05 -16.45 0.97
N LEU A 81 22.64 -16.65 2.22
CA LEU A 81 21.25 -16.94 2.57
C LEU A 81 20.31 -15.82 2.10
N TYR A 82 20.77 -14.57 2.15
CA TYR A 82 19.98 -13.41 1.74
C TYR A 82 19.60 -13.47 0.25
N ALA A 83 20.56 -13.73 -0.64
CA ALA A 83 20.27 -13.92 -2.06
C ALA A 83 19.40 -15.15 -2.30
N TYR A 84 19.69 -16.27 -1.61
CA TYR A 84 18.89 -17.49 -1.74
C TYR A 84 17.42 -17.28 -1.33
N LYS A 85 17.17 -16.48 -0.28
CA LYS A 85 15.81 -16.19 0.20
C LYS A 85 15.05 -15.16 -0.63
N HIS A 86 15.73 -14.13 -1.13
CA HIS A 86 15.06 -12.93 -1.62
C HIS A 86 15.27 -12.64 -3.11
N ALA A 87 16.31 -13.21 -3.74
CA ALA A 87 16.61 -13.00 -5.15
C ALA A 87 16.28 -14.25 -5.98
N SER A 88 15.87 -14.04 -7.23
CA SER A 88 15.78 -15.10 -8.25
C SER A 88 16.14 -14.54 -9.62
N LYS A 89 16.45 -15.42 -10.57
CA LYS A 89 16.81 -15.03 -11.94
C LYS A 89 15.64 -14.48 -12.74
N GLU A 90 14.41 -14.76 -12.31
CA GLU A 90 13.18 -14.29 -12.95
C GLU A 90 12.79 -12.86 -12.55
N LEU A 91 13.35 -12.33 -11.46
CA LEU A 91 13.01 -10.99 -10.98
C LEU A 91 13.53 -9.91 -11.92
N GLU A 92 12.64 -8.99 -12.30
CA GLU A 92 13.03 -7.76 -12.97
C GLU A 92 13.98 -6.93 -12.09
N PHE A 93 14.85 -6.12 -12.72
CA PHE A 93 15.86 -5.31 -12.02
C PHE A 93 15.28 -4.45 -10.89
N ARG A 94 14.10 -3.86 -11.09
CA ARG A 94 13.43 -3.04 -10.05
C ARG A 94 13.08 -3.85 -8.79
N TYR A 95 12.73 -5.12 -8.96
CA TYR A 95 12.41 -6.04 -7.88
C TYR A 95 13.66 -6.65 -7.25
N LEU A 96 14.73 -6.86 -8.03
CA LEU A 96 16.07 -7.15 -7.49
C LEU A 96 16.61 -6.03 -6.60
N LEU A 97 16.31 -4.77 -6.91
CA LEU A 97 16.64 -3.67 -6.00
C LEU A 97 15.75 -3.73 -4.75
N ALA A 98 14.44 -3.96 -4.92
CA ALA A 98 13.49 -3.97 -3.80
C ALA A 98 13.67 -5.15 -2.84
N CYS A 99 14.26 -6.27 -3.28
CA CYS A 99 14.54 -7.41 -2.42
C CYS A 99 15.50 -7.07 -1.28
N ILE A 100 16.30 -5.99 -1.39
CA ILE A 100 17.20 -5.52 -0.33
C ILE A 100 16.45 -4.98 0.88
N TRP A 101 15.20 -4.53 0.79
CA TRP A 101 14.48 -3.97 1.94
C TRP A 101 13.20 -4.73 2.29
N GLU A 102 12.92 -5.81 1.57
CA GLU A 102 11.85 -6.74 1.89
C GLU A 102 12.17 -7.50 3.20
N GLY A 103 13.37 -8.07 3.29
CA GLY A 103 13.85 -8.77 4.47
C GLY A 103 14.07 -7.88 5.70
N GLN A 104 14.22 -8.52 6.85
CA GLN A 104 14.39 -7.83 8.13
C GLN A 104 15.71 -7.05 8.22
N GLU A 105 16.83 -7.70 7.88
CA GLU A 105 18.17 -7.10 7.82
C GLU A 105 18.16 -5.90 6.86
N GLY A 106 17.57 -6.13 5.71
CA GLY A 106 17.37 -5.13 4.68
C GLY A 106 16.68 -3.86 5.14
N SER A 107 15.56 -4.02 5.83
CA SER A 107 14.77 -2.91 6.34
C SER A 107 15.49 -2.09 7.43
N PHE A 108 16.25 -2.76 8.32
CA PHE A 108 17.09 -2.07 9.31
C PHE A 108 18.23 -1.31 8.64
N LEU A 109 18.84 -1.88 7.60
CA LEU A 109 19.84 -1.21 6.79
C LEU A 109 19.27 0.03 6.09
N LEU A 110 18.10 -0.09 5.46
CA LEU A 110 17.41 1.05 4.82
C LEU A 110 17.13 2.18 5.82
N TRP A 111 16.67 1.84 7.03
CA TRP A 111 16.49 2.82 8.10
C TRP A 111 17.81 3.48 8.52
N ALA A 112 18.88 2.69 8.68
CA ALA A 112 20.20 3.19 9.03
C ALA A 112 20.74 4.15 7.94
N ILE A 113 20.53 3.85 6.66
CA ILE A 113 20.90 4.73 5.54
C ILE A 113 20.16 6.07 5.66
N TRP A 114 18.85 6.08 5.93
CA TRP A 114 18.13 7.35 6.08
C TRP A 114 18.61 8.18 7.26
N HIS A 115 18.86 7.58 8.42
CA HIS A 115 19.49 8.29 9.54
C HIS A 115 20.90 8.80 9.19
N ALA A 116 21.66 8.06 8.38
CA ALA A 116 23.01 8.45 7.95
C ALA A 116 22.95 9.69 7.03
N LEU A 117 22.07 9.66 6.02
CA LEU A 117 21.85 10.78 5.10
C LEU A 117 21.32 12.02 5.82
N ILE A 118 20.31 11.86 6.67
CA ILE A 118 19.77 12.95 7.50
C ILE A 118 20.87 13.49 8.42
N GLY A 119 21.67 12.64 9.04
CA GLY A 119 22.76 13.05 9.93
C GLY A 119 23.86 13.83 9.19
N VAL A 120 24.28 13.40 8.00
CA VAL A 120 25.23 14.16 7.17
C VAL A 120 24.67 15.53 6.81
N PHE A 121 23.43 15.58 6.33
CA PHE A 121 22.76 16.84 6.00
C PHE A 121 22.64 17.74 7.24
N PHE A 122 22.26 17.17 8.39
CA PHE A 122 22.14 17.89 9.65
C PHE A 122 23.49 18.47 10.10
N MET A 123 24.56 17.69 10.06
CA MET A 123 25.91 18.17 10.39
C MET A 123 26.35 19.32 9.48
N ALA A 124 26.05 19.25 8.18
CA ALA A 124 26.36 20.31 7.23
C ALA A 124 25.56 21.59 7.55
N ARG A 125 24.26 21.45 7.82
CA ARG A 125 23.35 22.58 8.09
C ARG A 125 23.57 23.26 9.44
N TYR A 126 24.03 22.50 10.44
CA TYR A 126 24.17 22.93 11.84
C TYR A 126 25.63 22.99 12.32
N LYS A 127 26.63 22.96 11.41
CA LYS A 127 28.08 22.87 11.70
C LYS A 127 28.63 23.79 12.81
N LYS A 128 28.05 24.99 12.95
CA LYS A 128 28.46 26.01 13.94
C LYS A 128 27.37 26.32 14.97
N GLN A 129 26.31 25.52 15.01
CA GLN A 129 25.18 25.71 15.92
C GLN A 129 25.34 24.80 17.13
N GLU A 130 24.96 25.32 18.29
CA GLU A 130 24.97 24.60 19.58
C GLU A 130 24.12 23.31 19.57
N TRP A 131 23.12 23.24 18.69
CA TRP A 131 22.24 22.07 18.55
C TRP A 131 22.92 20.86 17.91
N GLN A 132 24.06 21.03 17.23
CA GLN A 132 24.69 19.95 16.48
C GLN A 132 25.03 18.76 17.36
N ALA A 133 25.83 18.98 18.40
CA ALA A 133 26.34 17.90 19.25
C ALA A 133 25.21 17.08 19.91
N PRO A 134 24.26 17.68 20.65
CA PRO A 134 23.23 16.90 21.34
C PRO A 134 22.24 16.21 20.40
N VAL A 135 21.92 16.80 19.24
CA VAL A 135 21.04 16.15 18.26
C VAL A 135 21.76 14.96 17.59
N MET A 136 23.02 15.15 17.20
CA MET A 136 23.82 14.08 16.61
C MET A 136 24.11 12.94 17.60
N THR A 137 24.19 13.21 18.90
CA THR A 137 24.23 12.15 19.92
C THR A 137 23.06 11.19 19.76
N VAL A 138 21.83 11.72 19.66
CA VAL A 138 20.61 10.91 19.55
C VAL A 138 20.59 10.12 18.23
N ILE A 139 20.99 10.75 17.12
CA ILE A 139 21.10 10.09 15.80
C ILE A 139 22.13 8.95 15.86
N SER A 140 23.31 9.19 16.45
CA SER A 140 24.34 8.16 16.61
C SER A 140 23.93 7.02 17.53
N VAL A 141 23.16 7.28 18.58
CA VAL A 141 22.60 6.21 19.42
C VAL A 141 21.59 5.37 18.61
N ALA A 142 20.75 6.00 17.78
CA ALA A 142 19.83 5.24 16.92
C ALA A 142 20.59 4.38 15.89
N GLN A 143 21.67 4.92 15.30
CA GLN A 143 22.57 4.17 14.42
C GLN A 143 23.19 2.97 15.14
N PHE A 144 23.64 3.14 16.38
CA PHE A 144 24.18 2.04 17.17
C PHE A 144 23.20 0.88 17.31
N PHE A 145 21.93 1.14 17.65
CA PHE A 145 20.92 0.08 17.78
C PHE A 145 20.57 -0.57 16.44
N LEU A 146 20.42 0.21 15.36
CA LEU A 146 20.12 -0.34 14.03
C LEU A 146 21.27 -1.20 13.50
N LEU A 147 22.51 -0.77 13.67
CA LEU A 147 23.69 -1.54 13.24
C LEU A 147 23.93 -2.74 14.14
N MET A 148 23.54 -2.67 15.42
CA MET A 148 23.56 -3.81 16.33
C MET A 148 22.66 -4.94 15.78
N MET A 149 21.49 -4.58 15.21
CA MET A 149 20.56 -5.54 14.58
C MET A 149 21.14 -6.23 13.34
N LEU A 150 22.20 -5.68 12.73
CA LEU A 150 22.87 -6.25 11.56
C LEU A 150 24.13 -7.06 11.89
N LEU A 151 24.61 -7.02 13.15
CA LEU A 151 25.89 -7.63 13.53
C LEU A 151 25.95 -9.11 13.17
N GLY A 152 24.96 -9.87 13.61
CA GLY A 152 24.88 -11.30 13.36
C GLY A 152 25.99 -12.14 13.99
N ILE A 153 26.48 -11.76 15.17
CA ILE A 153 27.52 -12.45 15.92
C ILE A 153 26.92 -13.40 16.96
N TYR A 154 27.58 -14.52 17.24
CA TYR A 154 27.20 -15.45 18.30
C TYR A 154 28.09 -15.21 19.53
N ILE A 155 27.50 -14.89 20.68
CA ILE A 155 28.19 -14.86 21.97
C ILE A 155 27.63 -16.02 22.81
N SER A 156 28.42 -17.09 22.91
CA SER A 156 27.95 -18.39 23.44
C SER A 156 26.68 -18.84 22.69
N ASP A 157 25.59 -19.16 23.39
CA ASP A 157 24.33 -19.60 22.79
C ASP A 157 23.42 -18.45 22.33
N ILE A 158 23.85 -17.19 22.46
CA ILE A 158 23.04 -16.00 22.14
C ILE A 158 23.50 -15.38 20.82
N LYS A 159 22.61 -15.37 19.83
CA LYS A 159 22.77 -14.67 18.55
C LYS A 159 22.46 -13.19 18.71
N ILE A 160 23.40 -12.29 18.41
CA ILE A 160 23.18 -10.83 18.41
C ILE A 160 23.07 -10.34 16.98
N GLY A 161 21.88 -9.87 16.61
CA GLY A 161 21.56 -9.36 15.28
C GLY A 161 21.38 -10.48 14.25
N SER A 162 21.07 -10.08 13.02
CA SER A 162 21.03 -10.96 11.86
C SER A 162 21.86 -10.35 10.74
N SER A 163 22.87 -11.08 10.29
CA SER A 163 23.79 -10.61 9.24
C SER A 163 23.23 -10.96 7.86
N PRO A 164 23.15 -10.01 6.92
CA PRO A 164 22.77 -10.32 5.53
C PRO A 164 23.85 -11.14 4.80
N PHE A 165 25.02 -11.35 5.41
CA PHE A 165 26.14 -12.10 4.86
C PHE A 165 26.25 -13.53 5.40
N TYR A 166 25.21 -14.05 6.06
CA TYR A 166 25.17 -15.44 6.46
C TYR A 166 25.25 -16.37 5.26
N LEU A 167 26.00 -17.46 5.43
CA LEU A 167 26.09 -18.50 4.41
C LEU A 167 24.90 -19.44 4.52
N THR A 168 24.29 -19.76 3.39
CA THR A 168 23.12 -20.64 3.29
C THR A 168 23.38 -21.97 4.00
N ARG A 169 24.56 -22.56 3.78
CA ARG A 169 24.98 -23.83 4.40
C ARG A 169 25.12 -23.82 5.92
N ASN A 170 25.23 -22.65 6.55
CA ASN A 170 25.36 -22.55 8.01
C ASN A 170 24.00 -22.35 8.70
N GLU A 171 23.00 -21.87 7.98
CA GLU A 171 21.70 -21.49 8.55
C GLU A 171 20.56 -22.43 8.14
N LEU A 172 20.74 -23.22 7.07
CA LEU A 172 19.78 -24.24 6.64
C LEU A 172 20.32 -25.63 6.94
N ASP A 173 19.52 -26.43 7.66
CA ASP A 173 19.83 -27.83 7.92
C ASP A 173 19.25 -28.71 6.80
N ALA A 174 20.10 -29.13 5.87
CA ALA A 174 19.74 -30.07 4.81
C ALA A 174 20.95 -30.89 4.37
N PRO A 175 20.76 -32.18 3.99
CA PRO A 175 21.86 -33.07 3.59
C PRO A 175 22.73 -32.54 2.44
N ILE A 176 22.17 -31.69 1.56
CA ILE A 176 22.90 -31.09 0.45
C ILE A 176 24.07 -30.21 0.92
N PHE A 177 23.95 -29.55 2.07
CA PHE A 177 24.96 -28.62 2.60
C PHE A 177 26.18 -29.32 3.23
N ASN A 178 26.09 -30.63 3.42
CA ASN A 178 27.22 -31.47 3.83
C ASN A 178 28.13 -31.84 2.64
N ARG A 179 27.79 -31.45 1.40
CA ARG A 179 28.56 -31.72 0.19
C ARG A 179 29.40 -30.49 -0.22
N PRO A 180 30.67 -30.66 -0.63
CA PRO A 180 31.51 -29.56 -1.13
C PRO A 180 30.88 -28.79 -2.31
N GLU A 181 30.19 -29.50 -3.19
CA GLU A 181 29.57 -29.02 -4.44
C GLU A 181 28.08 -28.61 -4.27
N TYR A 182 27.64 -28.25 -3.06
CA TYR A 182 26.22 -27.99 -2.77
C TYR A 182 25.57 -26.94 -3.70
N LEU A 183 26.34 -25.94 -4.16
CA LEU A 183 25.88 -24.88 -5.05
C LEU A 183 25.42 -25.40 -6.41
N GLU A 184 25.93 -26.54 -6.89
CA GLU A 184 25.47 -27.14 -8.15
C GLU A 184 24.03 -27.63 -8.06
N PHE A 185 23.55 -27.95 -6.85
CA PHE A 185 22.17 -28.35 -6.59
C PHE A 185 21.22 -27.15 -6.42
N ILE A 186 21.73 -25.94 -6.18
CA ILE A 186 20.93 -24.73 -6.08
C ILE A 186 20.82 -24.06 -7.46
N LYS A 187 19.72 -24.31 -8.17
CA LYS A 187 19.51 -23.78 -9.53
C LYS A 187 19.08 -22.30 -9.55
N ASP A 188 18.28 -21.91 -8.56
CA ASP A 188 17.76 -20.56 -8.38
C ASP A 188 17.40 -20.31 -6.91
N GLY A 189 17.21 -19.03 -6.54
CA GLY A 189 16.72 -18.62 -5.23
C GLY A 189 15.20 -18.59 -5.17
N MET A 190 14.65 -18.41 -3.97
CA MET A 190 13.20 -18.36 -3.75
C MET A 190 12.54 -17.11 -4.36
N GLY A 191 13.31 -16.03 -4.52
CA GLY A 191 12.83 -14.75 -5.00
C GLY A 191 11.89 -14.03 -4.03
N LEU A 192 11.40 -12.86 -4.43
CA LEU A 192 10.42 -12.13 -3.65
C LEU A 192 9.12 -12.90 -3.51
N ASN A 193 8.48 -12.75 -2.34
CA ASN A 193 7.09 -13.11 -2.19
C ASN A 193 6.28 -12.44 -3.30
N VAL A 194 5.45 -13.24 -3.95
CA VAL A 194 4.59 -12.85 -5.05
C VAL A 194 3.75 -11.60 -4.74
N LEU A 195 3.21 -11.47 -3.52
CA LEU A 195 2.44 -10.30 -3.08
C LEU A 195 3.26 -9.00 -3.09
N LEU A 196 4.58 -9.12 -3.07
CA LEU A 196 5.52 -8.00 -3.02
C LEU A 196 6.06 -7.64 -4.42
N ARG A 197 5.64 -8.36 -5.46
CA ARG A 197 6.06 -8.12 -6.86
C ARG A 197 5.19 -7.06 -7.54
N ASN A 198 5.10 -5.90 -6.90
CA ASN A 198 4.40 -4.72 -7.38
C ASN A 198 5.33 -3.50 -7.28
N TYR A 199 5.26 -2.57 -8.23
CA TYR A 199 6.16 -1.40 -8.25
C TYR A 199 6.09 -0.55 -6.97
N TRP A 200 4.97 -0.55 -6.24
CA TRP A 200 4.87 0.10 -4.94
C TRP A 200 5.89 -0.44 -3.92
N MET A 201 6.24 -1.72 -3.98
CA MET A 201 7.29 -2.31 -3.13
C MET A 201 8.65 -1.65 -3.35
N VAL A 202 8.89 -1.08 -4.53
CA VAL A 202 10.14 -0.39 -4.88
C VAL A 202 10.20 1.00 -4.22
N ILE A 203 9.06 1.69 -4.06
CA ILE A 203 9.03 3.11 -3.72
C ILE A 203 8.42 3.41 -2.35
N HIS A 204 7.44 2.64 -1.90
CA HIS A 204 6.74 2.85 -0.63
C HIS A 204 7.65 2.63 0.59
N PRO A 205 8.35 1.49 0.75
CA PRO A 205 9.21 1.28 1.91
C PRO A 205 10.30 2.36 2.06
N PRO A 206 11.05 2.76 1.01
CA PRO A 206 11.99 3.88 1.12
C PRO A 206 11.37 5.18 1.65
N VAL A 207 10.18 5.56 1.18
CA VAL A 207 9.49 6.77 1.65
C VAL A 207 9.00 6.62 3.08
N LEU A 208 8.41 5.48 3.43
CA LEU A 208 7.92 5.20 4.79
C LEU A 208 9.07 5.23 5.81
N PHE A 209 10.18 4.55 5.52
CA PHE A 209 11.36 4.53 6.39
C PHE A 209 12.06 5.89 6.47
N LEU A 210 12.01 6.73 5.43
CA LEU A 210 12.45 8.12 5.53
C LEU A 210 11.55 8.89 6.52
N GLY A 211 10.24 8.65 6.50
CA GLY A 211 9.30 9.16 7.50
C GLY A 211 9.68 8.73 8.92
N PHE A 212 9.94 7.44 9.13
CA PHE A 212 10.39 6.89 10.43
C PHE A 212 11.70 7.53 10.89
N ALA A 213 12.67 7.67 9.98
CA ALA A 213 13.95 8.28 10.30
C ALA A 213 13.84 9.77 10.66
N SER A 214 12.88 10.47 10.05
CA SER A 214 12.71 11.91 10.22
C SER A 214 12.05 12.30 11.54
N THR A 215 11.21 11.44 12.14
CA THR A 215 10.58 11.68 13.46
C THR A 215 11.62 11.74 14.59
N LEU A 216 12.80 11.14 14.38
CA LEU A 216 13.91 11.19 15.33
C LEU A 216 14.42 12.62 15.54
N ILE A 217 14.33 13.49 14.53
CA ILE A 217 14.97 14.81 14.59
C ILE A 217 14.24 15.77 15.54
N PRO A 218 12.90 15.96 15.47
CA PRO A 218 12.18 16.72 16.49
C PRO A 218 12.39 16.16 17.91
N TYR A 219 12.41 14.83 18.07
CA TYR A 219 12.72 14.18 19.34
C TYR A 219 14.12 14.55 19.84
N ALA A 220 15.12 14.53 18.96
CA ALA A 220 16.50 14.89 19.30
C ALA A 220 16.65 16.37 19.70
N PHE A 221 15.89 17.27 19.08
CA PHE A 221 15.80 18.67 19.51
C PHE A 221 15.16 18.79 20.89
N ALA A 222 14.06 18.07 21.16
CA ALA A 222 13.43 18.05 22.47
C ALA A 222 14.41 17.54 23.55
N TYR A 223 15.11 16.45 23.28
CA TYR A 223 16.20 15.95 24.13
C TYR A 223 17.26 17.02 24.41
N ALA A 224 17.75 17.69 23.35
CA ALA A 224 18.74 18.76 23.47
C ALA A 224 18.22 19.93 24.32
N GLY A 225 16.94 20.29 24.17
CA GLY A 225 16.28 21.35 24.93
C GLY A 225 16.23 21.06 26.42
N ILE A 226 15.84 19.84 26.82
CA ILE A 226 15.82 19.45 28.25
C ILE A 226 17.25 19.37 28.80
N ARG A 227 18.15 18.70 28.06
CA ARG A 227 19.54 18.49 28.49
C ARG A 227 20.25 19.81 28.76
N ASN A 228 20.11 20.77 27.86
CA ASN A 228 20.80 22.06 27.95
C ASN A 228 20.01 23.11 28.74
N ARG A 229 18.88 22.72 29.35
CA ARG A 229 17.94 23.63 30.04
C ARG A 229 17.42 24.78 29.16
N LYS A 230 17.36 24.54 27.85
CA LYS A 230 16.81 25.43 26.83
C LYS A 230 15.39 24.99 26.46
N PHE A 231 14.51 25.00 27.47
CA PHE A 231 13.22 24.31 27.41
C PHE A 231 12.30 24.76 26.27
N GLY A 232 12.39 26.02 25.85
CA GLY A 232 11.57 26.57 24.75
C GLY A 232 12.29 26.69 23.41
N GLU A 233 13.60 26.91 23.43
CA GLU A 233 14.37 27.31 22.24
C GLU A 233 14.44 26.20 21.18
N TRP A 234 14.32 24.93 21.58
CA TRP A 234 14.35 23.79 20.66
C TRP A 234 13.15 23.76 19.69
N VAL A 235 12.02 24.37 20.05
CA VAL A 235 10.78 24.28 19.25
C VAL A 235 10.97 24.92 17.88
N LYS A 236 11.61 26.10 17.83
CA LYS A 236 11.80 26.84 16.57
C LYS A 236 12.62 26.08 15.51
N PRO A 237 13.81 25.54 15.81
CA PRO A 237 14.54 24.71 14.86
C PRO A 237 13.90 23.34 14.61
N ALA A 238 13.06 22.82 15.51
CA ALA A 238 12.38 21.53 15.33
C ALA A 238 11.17 21.56 14.37
N ILE A 239 10.44 22.69 14.25
CA ILE A 239 9.22 22.75 13.42
C ILE A 239 9.45 22.35 11.95
N PRO A 240 10.50 22.85 11.23
CA PRO A 240 10.76 22.40 9.86
C PRO A 240 10.94 20.88 9.76
N TRP A 241 11.62 20.27 10.73
CA TRP A 241 11.81 18.83 10.77
C TRP A 241 10.51 18.08 11.08
N ALA A 242 9.67 18.62 11.95
CA ALA A 242 8.36 18.03 12.24
C ALA A 242 7.41 18.12 11.03
N LEU A 243 7.45 19.23 10.28
CA LEU A 243 6.70 19.37 9.02
C LEU A 243 7.19 18.38 7.96
N PHE A 244 8.51 18.24 7.82
CA PHE A 244 9.11 17.26 6.90
C PHE A 244 8.73 15.83 7.28
N ALA A 245 8.90 15.46 8.55
CA ALA A 245 8.55 14.15 9.07
C ALA A 245 7.05 13.85 8.89
N ALA A 246 6.15 14.80 9.22
CA ALA A 246 4.71 14.62 9.05
C ALA A 246 4.32 14.48 7.58
N CYS A 247 4.94 15.24 6.68
CA CYS A 247 4.71 15.14 5.24
C CYS A 247 5.13 13.77 4.70
N VAL A 248 6.39 13.38 4.93
CA VAL A 248 6.95 12.15 4.35
C VAL A 248 6.33 10.91 4.97
N LEU A 249 6.12 10.88 6.29
CA LEU A 249 5.43 9.78 6.95
C LEU A 249 3.98 9.68 6.46
N GLY A 250 3.27 10.80 6.35
CA GLY A 250 1.90 10.83 5.83
C GLY A 250 1.82 10.31 4.39
N VAL A 251 2.69 10.78 3.51
CA VAL A 251 2.80 10.27 2.13
C VAL A 251 3.14 8.79 2.12
N GLY A 252 4.09 8.34 2.94
CA GLY A 252 4.45 6.92 3.06
C GLY A 252 3.25 6.05 3.43
N ILE A 253 2.49 6.41 4.46
CA ILE A 253 1.27 5.69 4.88
C ILE A 253 0.25 5.65 3.73
N MET A 254 0.04 6.76 3.04
CA MET A 254 -0.93 6.84 1.94
C MET A 254 -0.49 6.08 0.68
N MET A 255 0.82 6.01 0.41
CA MET A 255 1.36 5.11 -0.62
C MET A 255 1.09 3.65 -0.27
N GLY A 256 1.13 3.28 1.01
CA GLY A 256 0.71 1.96 1.47
C GLY A 256 -0.76 1.69 1.17
N GLY A 257 -1.64 2.68 1.42
CA GLY A 257 -3.06 2.57 1.06
C GLY A 257 -3.32 2.49 -0.45
N LYS A 258 -2.54 3.21 -1.26
CA LYS A 258 -2.61 3.11 -2.73
C LYS A 258 -2.07 1.77 -3.24
N TRP A 259 -0.99 1.25 -2.62
CA TRP A 259 -0.50 -0.09 -2.90
C TRP A 259 -1.54 -1.15 -2.56
N ALA A 260 -2.16 -1.07 -1.39
CA ALA A 260 -3.28 -1.93 -1.01
C ALA A 260 -4.40 -1.89 -2.06
N TYR A 261 -4.75 -0.69 -2.54
CA TYR A 261 -5.72 -0.50 -3.61
C TYR A 261 -5.30 -1.09 -4.97
N GLU A 262 -4.02 -1.39 -5.21
CA GLU A 262 -3.52 -1.91 -6.49
C GLU A 262 -2.98 -3.34 -6.43
N SER A 263 -2.84 -3.92 -5.24
CA SER A 263 -2.29 -5.27 -5.08
C SER A 263 -3.05 -6.15 -4.10
N LEU A 264 -3.97 -5.61 -3.28
CA LEU A 264 -4.70 -6.40 -2.30
C LEU A 264 -6.14 -6.64 -2.75
N SER A 265 -6.54 -7.91 -2.68
CA SER A 265 -7.82 -8.40 -3.20
C SER A 265 -9.02 -8.09 -2.29
N PHE A 266 -8.87 -7.41 -1.16
CA PHE A 266 -10.00 -7.16 -0.24
C PHE A 266 -10.94 -6.03 -0.72
N GLY A 267 -10.72 -5.47 -1.91
CA GLY A 267 -11.66 -4.52 -2.52
C GLY A 267 -11.74 -3.18 -1.76
N GLY A 268 -10.59 -2.58 -1.47
CA GLY A 268 -10.47 -1.28 -0.82
C GLY A 268 -9.04 -0.76 -0.75
N TYR A 269 -8.87 0.43 -0.16
CA TYR A 269 -7.57 1.11 0.01
C TYR A 269 -7.09 1.13 1.48
N TRP A 270 -7.87 0.57 2.41
CA TRP A 270 -7.55 0.48 3.84
C TRP A 270 -8.37 -0.65 4.47
N ALA A 271 -7.75 -1.52 5.27
CA ALA A 271 -8.43 -2.68 5.87
C ALA A 271 -8.46 -2.68 7.41
N TRP A 272 -8.00 -1.59 8.06
CA TRP A 272 -7.76 -1.57 9.50
C TRP A 272 -6.83 -2.70 9.97
N ASP A 273 -5.89 -3.12 9.10
CA ASP A 273 -4.88 -4.12 9.41
C ASP A 273 -3.95 -3.62 10.53
N PRO A 274 -3.52 -4.50 11.47
CA PRO A 274 -2.67 -4.09 12.58
C PRO A 274 -1.36 -3.39 12.19
N VAL A 275 -0.73 -3.78 11.08
CA VAL A 275 0.51 -3.15 10.60
C VAL A 275 0.24 -1.77 10.01
N GLU A 276 -0.83 -1.64 9.21
CA GLU A 276 -1.28 -0.34 8.69
C GLU A 276 -1.60 0.63 9.84
N ASN A 277 -2.36 0.16 10.84
CA ASN A 277 -2.74 0.93 12.02
C ASN A 277 -1.54 1.37 12.85
N ALA A 278 -0.55 0.48 13.05
CA ALA A 278 0.66 0.79 13.80
C ALA A 278 1.46 1.93 13.17
N SER A 279 1.43 2.07 11.84
CA SER A 279 2.08 3.17 11.12
C SER A 279 1.33 4.51 11.23
N LEU A 280 -0.01 4.49 11.36
CA LEU A 280 -0.85 5.69 11.45
C LEU A 280 -0.75 6.39 12.81
N VAL A 281 -0.69 5.63 13.90
CA VAL A 281 -0.61 6.12 15.29
C VAL A 281 0.50 7.17 15.49
N PRO A 282 1.78 6.91 15.15
CA PRO A 282 2.84 7.90 15.35
C PRO A 282 2.66 9.17 14.51
N TRP A 283 1.99 9.09 13.36
CA TRP A 283 1.67 10.26 12.53
C TRP A 283 0.63 11.16 13.22
N LEU A 284 -0.44 10.60 13.77
CA LEU A 284 -1.44 11.36 14.53
C LEU A 284 -0.81 12.08 15.73
N ILE A 285 0.07 11.39 16.46
CA ILE A 285 0.81 11.95 17.59
C ILE A 285 1.78 13.05 17.13
N LEU A 286 2.48 12.87 16.00
CA LEU A 286 3.36 13.89 15.43
C LEU A 286 2.58 15.16 15.04
N VAL A 287 1.42 15.00 14.40
CA VAL A 287 0.54 16.11 14.03
C VAL A 287 0.04 16.84 15.28
N ALA A 288 -0.33 16.12 16.34
CA ALA A 288 -0.68 16.72 17.63
C ALA A 288 0.48 17.54 18.22
N GLY A 289 1.70 17.01 18.16
CA GLY A 289 2.93 17.71 18.57
C GLY A 289 3.25 18.94 17.71
N LEU A 290 2.99 18.88 16.41
CA LEU A 290 3.19 20.00 15.50
C LEU A 290 2.26 21.18 15.82
N HIS A 291 1.00 20.88 16.15
CA HIS A 291 0.01 21.88 16.55
C HIS A 291 0.37 22.51 17.90
N THR A 292 0.78 21.73 18.91
CA THR A 292 1.20 22.30 20.21
C THR A 292 2.49 23.11 20.10
N MET A 293 3.44 22.71 19.25
CA MET A 293 4.62 23.53 18.93
C MET A 293 4.24 24.86 18.26
N ALA A 294 3.25 24.84 17.35
CA ALA A 294 2.75 26.05 16.71
C ALA A 294 2.04 26.97 17.72
N VAL A 295 1.27 26.42 18.66
CA VAL A 295 0.67 27.16 19.78
C VAL A 295 1.75 27.82 20.64
N TYR A 296 2.78 27.06 21.03
CA TYR A 296 3.89 27.58 21.81
C TYR A 296 4.59 28.77 21.13
N GLN A 297 4.85 28.68 19.81
CA GLN A 297 5.44 29.79 19.07
C GLN A 297 4.56 31.04 19.03
N ALA A 298 3.24 30.88 19.03
CA ALA A 298 2.31 31.99 18.91
C ALA A 298 2.01 32.68 20.26
N THR A 299 1.94 31.91 21.34
CA THR A 299 1.39 32.38 22.63
C THR A 299 2.22 32.01 23.85
N GLY A 300 3.19 31.08 23.71
CA GLY A 300 3.95 30.53 24.83
C GLY A 300 3.26 29.37 25.57
N HIS A 301 2.01 29.04 25.21
CA HIS A 301 1.27 27.92 25.79
C HIS A 301 1.71 26.55 25.25
N SER A 302 1.23 25.46 25.86
CA SER A 302 1.41 24.07 25.39
C SER A 302 2.86 23.55 25.27
N LEU A 303 3.86 24.18 25.90
CA LEU A 303 5.25 23.71 25.83
C LEU A 303 5.43 22.28 26.36
N ARG A 304 4.83 21.97 27.52
CA ARG A 304 4.85 20.63 28.13
C ARG A 304 4.17 19.58 27.24
N ALA A 305 3.05 19.95 26.60
CA ALA A 305 2.36 19.07 25.66
C ALA A 305 3.19 18.86 24.37
N SER A 306 3.92 19.87 23.91
CA SER A 306 4.85 19.76 22.77
C SER A 306 5.93 18.71 23.05
N TYR A 307 6.51 18.73 24.25
CA TYR A 307 7.43 17.68 24.69
C TYR A 307 6.77 16.30 24.70
N PHE A 308 5.63 16.18 25.36
CA PHE A 308 4.91 14.92 25.50
C PHE A 308 4.61 14.26 24.14
N PHE A 309 4.02 15.00 23.19
CA PHE A 309 3.68 14.44 21.88
C PHE A 309 4.90 14.12 21.03
N ILE A 310 5.96 14.95 21.04
CA ILE A 310 7.18 14.65 20.29
C ILE A 310 7.91 13.41 20.86
N ILE A 311 7.91 13.23 22.18
CA ILE A 311 8.44 12.01 22.81
C ILE A 311 7.62 10.80 22.36
N LEU A 312 6.30 10.85 22.51
CA LEU A 312 5.42 9.74 22.15
C LEU A 312 5.47 9.39 20.66
N SER A 313 5.64 10.37 19.76
CA SER A 313 5.72 10.11 18.32
C SER A 313 6.85 9.14 17.99
N LEU A 314 8.06 9.35 18.54
CA LEU A 314 9.17 8.43 18.33
C LEU A 314 8.93 7.08 19.03
N VAL A 315 8.40 7.09 20.26
CA VAL A 315 8.10 5.86 21.01
C VAL A 315 7.13 4.97 20.21
N PHE A 316 6.09 5.54 19.59
CA PHE A 316 5.16 4.79 18.75
C PHE A 316 5.75 4.33 17.41
N ILE A 317 6.75 5.03 16.85
CA ILE A 317 7.52 4.50 15.70
C ILE A 317 8.28 3.24 16.12
N LEU A 318 9.00 3.30 17.25
CA LEU A 318 9.76 2.14 17.75
C LEU A 318 8.81 0.99 18.15
N TYR A 319 7.66 1.31 18.74
CA TYR A 319 6.63 0.33 19.07
C TYR A 319 5.98 -0.28 17.83
N SER A 320 5.75 0.49 16.77
CA SER A 320 5.29 -0.03 15.48
C SER A 320 6.30 -1.03 14.91
N THR A 321 7.60 -0.74 14.99
CA THR A 321 8.65 -1.70 14.62
C THR A 321 8.58 -2.97 15.47
N PHE A 322 8.37 -2.84 16.79
CA PHE A 322 8.16 -4.00 17.66
C PHE A 322 6.95 -4.84 17.24
N LEU A 323 5.80 -4.22 16.97
CA LEU A 323 4.60 -4.94 16.55
C LEU A 323 4.81 -5.69 15.22
N THR A 324 5.44 -5.03 14.25
CA THR A 324 5.58 -5.54 12.88
C THR A 324 6.71 -6.56 12.71
N ARG A 325 7.77 -6.48 13.53
CA ARG A 325 9.02 -7.24 13.33
C ARG A 325 9.29 -8.32 14.37
N THR A 326 8.41 -8.56 15.35
CA THR A 326 8.67 -9.54 16.43
C THR A 326 7.89 -10.86 16.33
N GLY A 327 7.06 -11.02 15.28
CA GLY A 327 6.12 -12.15 15.17
C GLY A 327 4.86 -12.02 16.01
N VAL A 328 4.71 -10.96 16.83
CA VAL A 328 3.56 -10.83 17.74
C VAL A 328 2.22 -10.65 17.01
N LEU A 329 2.25 -10.16 15.77
CA LEU A 329 1.08 -9.98 14.92
C LEU A 329 0.88 -11.11 13.90
N GLY A 330 1.70 -12.16 13.91
CA GLY A 330 1.77 -13.20 12.87
C GLY A 330 0.43 -13.82 12.47
N ASP A 331 -0.46 -14.04 13.44
CA ASP A 331 -1.77 -14.67 13.21
C ASP A 331 -2.89 -13.67 12.87
N THR A 332 -2.62 -12.36 12.96
CA THR A 332 -3.63 -11.29 12.87
C THR A 332 -3.39 -10.27 11.77
N SER A 333 -2.22 -10.31 11.14
CA SER A 333 -1.81 -9.34 10.13
C SER A 333 -1.08 -10.05 8.99
N VAL A 334 -1.56 -9.83 7.77
CA VAL A 334 -0.94 -10.34 6.54
C VAL A 334 0.40 -9.66 6.22
N HIS A 335 0.64 -8.47 6.78
CA HIS A 335 1.85 -7.67 6.57
C HIS A 335 2.94 -7.89 7.63
N SER A 336 2.73 -8.82 8.59
CA SER A 336 3.64 -8.98 9.72
C SER A 336 4.73 -10.03 9.45
N PHE A 337 5.91 -9.82 10.03
CA PHE A 337 6.98 -10.81 9.98
C PHE A 337 6.65 -11.93 10.96
N THR A 338 6.62 -13.18 10.51
CA THR A 338 6.16 -14.33 11.32
C THR A 338 7.23 -14.86 12.28
N GLU A 339 8.53 -14.71 11.97
CA GLU A 339 9.62 -15.28 12.77
C GLU A 339 10.82 -14.34 12.88
N ALA A 340 10.99 -13.75 14.06
CA ALA A 340 12.12 -12.85 14.33
C ALA A 340 13.21 -13.51 15.20
N GLY A 341 12.87 -14.60 15.90
CA GLY A 341 13.74 -15.22 16.91
C GLY A 341 13.81 -14.40 18.22
N LYS A 342 14.04 -15.09 19.34
CA LYS A 342 14.01 -14.44 20.69
C LYS A 342 15.01 -13.29 20.83
N ALA A 343 16.18 -13.42 20.22
CA ALA A 343 17.24 -12.44 20.37
C ALA A 343 16.94 -11.10 19.69
N ILE A 344 16.40 -11.08 18.46
CA ILE A 344 16.03 -9.81 17.83
C ILE A 344 14.89 -9.14 18.59
N ASN A 345 13.94 -9.92 19.15
CA ASN A 345 12.86 -9.37 19.97
C ASN A 345 13.41 -8.61 21.17
N LEU A 346 14.42 -9.17 21.84
CA LEU A 346 15.13 -8.50 22.93
C LEU A 346 15.86 -7.22 22.46
N MET A 347 16.46 -7.24 21.27
CA MET A 347 17.17 -6.10 20.69
C MET A 347 16.24 -4.96 20.27
N ILE A 348 15.10 -5.28 19.66
CA ILE A 348 14.07 -4.29 19.35
C ILE A 348 13.49 -3.74 20.66
N GLY A 349 13.22 -4.60 21.64
CA GLY A 349 12.80 -4.19 22.98
C GLY A 349 13.81 -3.25 23.65
N SER A 350 15.10 -3.54 23.58
CA SER A 350 16.14 -2.68 24.16
C SER A 350 16.26 -1.34 23.42
N PHE A 351 16.05 -1.32 22.10
CA PHE A 351 15.99 -0.08 21.32
C PHE A 351 14.80 0.80 21.74
N VAL A 352 13.61 0.21 21.90
CA VAL A 352 12.42 0.90 22.43
C VAL A 352 12.71 1.49 23.82
N LEU A 353 13.26 0.68 24.74
CA LEU A 353 13.53 1.11 26.11
C LEU A 353 14.62 2.19 26.19
N ALA A 354 15.66 2.11 25.35
CA ALA A 354 16.77 3.05 25.34
C ALA A 354 16.36 4.48 24.93
N PHE A 355 15.30 4.62 24.13
CA PHE A 355 14.74 5.94 23.77
C PHE A 355 13.61 6.34 24.71
N THR A 356 12.82 5.38 25.20
CA THR A 356 11.66 5.68 26.03
C THR A 356 12.07 6.07 27.46
N LEU A 357 12.82 5.22 28.16
CA LEU A 357 13.08 5.38 29.59
C LEU A 357 13.93 6.63 29.91
N PRO A 358 15.10 6.87 29.27
CA PRO A 358 15.92 8.02 29.61
C PRO A 358 15.19 9.35 29.36
N MET A 359 14.44 9.44 28.27
CA MET A 359 13.71 10.66 27.92
C MET A 359 12.52 10.92 28.84
N LEU A 360 11.76 9.88 29.21
CA LEU A 360 10.69 10.01 30.21
C LEU A 360 11.24 10.42 31.57
N VAL A 361 12.32 9.80 32.03
CA VAL A 361 12.98 10.17 33.29
C VAL A 361 13.45 11.62 33.24
N MET A 362 14.09 12.05 32.15
CA MET A 362 14.51 13.45 31.97
C MET A 362 13.33 14.42 31.96
N PHE A 363 12.25 14.07 31.25
CA PHE A 363 11.04 14.88 31.16
C PHE A 363 10.35 15.04 32.52
N VAL A 364 10.17 13.94 33.26
CA VAL A 364 9.55 13.95 34.60
C VAL A 364 10.44 14.71 35.59
N LYS A 365 11.75 14.46 35.59
CA LYS A 365 12.71 15.12 36.50
C LYS A 365 12.71 16.64 36.33
N HIS A 366 12.68 17.14 35.09
CA HIS A 366 12.70 18.57 34.81
C HIS A 366 11.30 19.16 34.55
N TYR A 367 10.23 18.40 34.78
CA TYR A 367 8.85 18.81 34.43
C TYR A 367 8.46 20.15 35.07
N LYS A 368 8.86 20.35 36.33
CA LYS A 368 8.62 21.59 37.09
C LYS A 368 9.46 22.78 36.58
N GLU A 369 10.61 22.52 35.97
CA GLU A 369 11.49 23.55 35.39
C GLU A 369 11.02 24.01 34.01
N ILE A 370 10.25 23.18 33.29
CA ILE A 370 9.68 23.55 31.98
C ILE A 370 8.66 24.67 32.19
N PRO A 371 8.86 25.86 31.56
CA PRO A 371 7.95 26.99 31.67
C PRO A 371 6.51 26.60 31.31
N ALA A 372 5.56 27.01 32.15
CA ALA A 372 4.14 26.85 31.90
C ALA A 372 3.41 28.15 32.25
N ILE A 373 2.50 28.55 31.37
CA ILE A 373 1.57 29.63 31.66
C ILE A 373 0.40 29.00 32.41
N HIS A 374 0.15 29.46 33.64
CA HIS A 374 -0.89 28.92 34.52
C HIS A 374 -2.26 29.58 34.33
N LYS A 375 -2.36 30.55 33.42
CA LYS A 375 -3.64 31.14 33.01
C LYS A 375 -4.35 30.19 32.06
N GLU A 376 -5.64 29.94 32.30
CA GLU A 376 -6.46 29.18 31.37
C GLU A 376 -6.59 29.91 30.03
N GLU A 377 -6.54 29.13 28.95
CA GLU A 377 -6.76 29.64 27.61
C GLU A 377 -8.25 29.96 27.43
N GLU A 378 -8.55 31.12 26.85
CA GLU A 378 -9.95 31.46 26.56
C GLU A 378 -10.52 30.49 25.52
N SER A 379 -11.76 30.03 25.71
CA SER A 379 -12.46 29.21 24.70
C SER A 379 -12.71 29.95 23.38
N SER A 380 -12.59 31.29 23.39
CA SER A 380 -12.63 32.14 22.20
C SER A 380 -11.27 32.20 21.45
N SER A 381 -10.23 31.55 21.96
CA SER A 381 -8.89 31.60 21.40
C SER A 381 -8.62 30.47 20.41
N ARG A 382 -7.73 30.71 19.45
CA ARG A 382 -7.29 29.69 18.49
C ARG A 382 -6.49 28.58 19.16
N GLU A 383 -5.63 28.92 20.11
CA GLU A 383 -4.77 27.97 20.82
C GLU A 383 -5.58 26.92 21.58
N PHE A 384 -6.67 27.31 22.23
CA PHE A 384 -7.56 26.37 22.94
C PHE A 384 -8.07 25.27 22.00
N TRP A 385 -8.64 25.64 20.86
CA TRP A 385 -9.19 24.66 19.91
C TRP A 385 -8.10 23.88 19.15
N MET A 386 -6.93 24.47 18.92
CA MET A 386 -5.78 23.73 18.42
C MET A 386 -5.33 22.65 19.42
N PHE A 387 -5.32 22.96 20.72
CA PHE A 387 -5.01 21.99 21.78
C PHE A 387 -6.08 20.89 21.88
N ILE A 388 -7.37 21.24 21.82
CA ILE A 388 -8.46 20.24 21.76
C ILE A 388 -8.31 19.33 20.54
N GLY A 389 -7.99 19.87 19.36
CA GLY A 389 -7.71 19.08 18.17
C GLY A 389 -6.53 18.12 18.36
N SER A 390 -5.43 18.58 18.97
CA SER A 390 -4.30 17.72 19.35
C SER A 390 -4.72 16.61 20.32
N LEU A 391 -5.59 16.90 21.28
CA LEU A 391 -6.10 15.91 22.24
C LEU A 391 -6.99 14.86 21.55
N VAL A 392 -7.85 15.27 20.60
CA VAL A 392 -8.66 14.35 19.80
C VAL A 392 -7.77 13.41 18.97
N PHE A 393 -6.71 13.91 18.34
CA PHE A 393 -5.74 13.06 17.65
C PHE A 393 -5.03 12.09 18.59
N PHE A 394 -4.64 12.54 19.78
CA PHE A 394 -4.04 11.69 20.81
C PHE A 394 -4.99 10.57 21.26
N LEU A 395 -6.23 10.89 21.60
CA LEU A 395 -7.22 9.90 22.04
C LEU A 395 -7.56 8.90 20.92
N THR A 396 -7.62 9.38 19.67
CA THR A 396 -7.80 8.50 18.49
C THR A 396 -6.63 7.55 18.32
N ALA A 397 -5.40 8.06 18.44
CA ALA A 397 -4.19 7.24 18.42
C ALA A 397 -4.19 6.19 19.55
N MET A 398 -4.65 6.55 20.75
CA MET A 398 -4.74 5.63 21.89
C MET A 398 -5.79 4.55 21.67
N PHE A 399 -6.94 4.91 21.10
CA PHE A 399 -7.98 3.95 20.70
C PHE A 399 -7.47 2.95 19.66
N ILE A 400 -6.82 3.44 18.60
CA ILE A 400 -6.31 2.59 17.51
C ILE A 400 -5.22 1.65 18.05
N ILE A 401 -4.23 2.18 18.78
CA ILE A 401 -3.12 1.34 19.26
C ILE A 401 -3.58 0.33 20.30
N ALA A 402 -4.50 0.69 21.20
CA ALA A 402 -5.01 -0.25 22.21
C ALA A 402 -5.69 -1.47 21.55
N LYS A 403 -6.49 -1.24 20.50
CA LYS A 403 -7.10 -2.34 19.74
C LYS A 403 -6.08 -3.14 18.92
N THR A 404 -5.13 -2.45 18.31
CA THR A 404 -4.03 -3.07 17.54
C THR A 404 -3.15 -3.94 18.42
N SER A 405 -3.00 -3.60 19.70
CA SER A 405 -2.16 -4.31 20.68
C SER A 405 -2.84 -5.49 21.36
N VAL A 406 -4.07 -5.88 21.00
CA VAL A 406 -4.75 -7.05 21.58
C VAL A 406 -3.89 -8.33 21.54
N PRO A 407 -3.20 -8.68 20.43
CA PRO A 407 -2.30 -9.84 20.41
C PRO A 407 -1.15 -9.73 21.42
N VAL A 408 -0.64 -8.52 21.67
CA VAL A 408 0.39 -8.27 22.69
C VAL A 408 -0.17 -8.53 24.09
N TYR A 409 -1.38 -8.05 24.39
CA TYR A 409 -2.04 -8.29 25.67
C TYR A 409 -2.27 -9.79 25.91
N ASN A 410 -2.77 -10.50 24.89
CA ASN A 410 -2.94 -11.95 24.93
C ASN A 410 -1.62 -12.66 25.26
N LYS A 411 -0.53 -12.28 24.61
CA LYS A 411 0.79 -12.88 24.83
C LYS A 411 1.41 -12.55 26.20
N VAL A 412 1.23 -11.32 26.69
CA VAL A 412 1.84 -10.84 27.95
C VAL A 412 1.04 -11.30 29.18
N PHE A 413 -0.29 -11.27 29.11
CA PHE A 413 -1.17 -11.59 30.24
C PHE A 413 -1.77 -12.99 30.16
N GLY A 414 -1.51 -13.76 29.10
CA GLY A 414 -2.06 -15.11 28.91
C GLY A 414 -3.58 -15.11 28.64
N THR A 415 -4.11 -14.02 28.09
CA THR A 415 -5.52 -13.89 27.72
C THR A 415 -5.80 -14.40 26.30
N SER A 416 -7.06 -14.69 25.98
CA SER A 416 -7.51 -15.15 24.66
C SER A 416 -8.64 -14.27 24.11
N ILE A 417 -8.43 -12.95 24.12
CA ILE A 417 -9.40 -11.99 23.59
C ILE A 417 -9.43 -12.14 22.07
N ALA A 418 -10.59 -12.53 21.53
CA ALA A 418 -10.81 -12.65 20.10
C ALA A 418 -11.03 -11.26 19.44
N PRO A 419 -10.63 -11.09 18.17
CA PRO A 419 -11.02 -9.92 17.38
C PRO A 419 -12.55 -9.80 17.25
N PRO A 420 -13.09 -8.57 17.06
CA PRO A 420 -14.52 -8.39 16.74
C PRO A 420 -14.91 -9.11 15.45
N GLU A 421 -16.17 -9.58 15.36
CA GLU A 421 -16.71 -10.18 14.13
C GLU A 421 -16.63 -9.24 12.92
N ASP A 422 -16.97 -7.96 13.15
CA ASP A 422 -16.81 -6.88 12.17
C ASP A 422 -15.71 -5.92 12.64
N VAL A 423 -14.48 -6.26 12.27
CA VAL A 423 -13.30 -5.46 12.60
C VAL A 423 -13.46 -4.05 12.05
N GLU A 424 -13.89 -3.88 10.80
CA GLU A 424 -14.00 -2.59 10.12
C GLU A 424 -14.97 -1.65 10.86
N PHE A 425 -16.20 -2.10 11.10
CA PHE A 425 -17.20 -1.29 11.79
C PHE A 425 -16.81 -0.95 13.23
N SER A 426 -16.10 -1.85 13.90
CA SER A 426 -15.61 -1.62 15.26
C SER A 426 -14.64 -0.44 15.36
N TYR A 427 -13.95 -0.07 14.27
CA TYR A 427 -13.15 1.15 14.16
C TYR A 427 -13.96 2.31 13.59
N ASN A 428 -14.67 2.10 12.48
CA ASN A 428 -15.39 3.15 11.76
C ASN A 428 -16.42 3.87 12.63
N LYS A 429 -17.11 3.17 13.55
CA LYS A 429 -18.08 3.81 14.47
C LYS A 429 -17.48 4.91 15.34
N VAL A 430 -16.20 4.80 15.70
CA VAL A 430 -15.46 5.80 16.49
C VAL A 430 -14.80 6.82 15.55
N VAL A 431 -14.13 6.34 14.50
CA VAL A 431 -13.34 7.19 13.60
C VAL A 431 -14.21 8.16 12.81
N VAL A 432 -15.45 7.80 12.47
CA VAL A 432 -16.42 8.73 11.87
C VAL A 432 -16.78 9.86 12.85
N MET A 433 -16.94 9.58 14.14
CA MET A 433 -17.15 10.64 15.14
C MET A 433 -15.94 11.57 15.24
N VAL A 434 -14.74 10.99 15.22
CA VAL A 434 -13.49 11.75 15.19
C VAL A 434 -13.42 12.62 13.94
N ALA A 435 -13.79 12.10 12.77
CA ALA A 435 -13.82 12.85 11.52
C ALA A 435 -14.77 14.04 11.58
N ILE A 436 -15.94 13.90 12.23
CA ILE A 436 -16.87 15.02 12.49
C ILE A 436 -16.17 16.10 13.31
N VAL A 437 -15.61 15.74 14.47
CA VAL A 437 -14.98 16.69 15.39
C VAL A 437 -13.79 17.37 14.72
N VAL A 438 -12.86 16.60 14.14
CA VAL A 438 -11.68 17.13 13.46
C VAL A 438 -12.04 17.97 12.25
N GLY A 439 -13.06 17.58 11.47
CA GLY A 439 -13.56 18.37 10.35
C GLY A 439 -14.07 19.74 10.80
N LEU A 440 -14.94 19.79 11.81
CA LEU A 440 -15.45 21.04 12.35
C LEU A 440 -14.34 21.93 12.94
N LEU A 441 -13.42 21.35 13.72
CA LEU A 441 -12.28 22.10 14.28
C LEU A 441 -11.38 22.65 13.17
N THR A 442 -11.12 21.86 12.13
CA THR A 442 -10.31 22.24 10.97
C THR A 442 -10.96 23.38 10.18
N ALA A 443 -12.29 23.39 10.06
CA ALA A 443 -13.03 24.45 9.39
C ALA A 443 -13.00 25.77 10.20
N ILE A 444 -13.18 25.69 11.52
CA ILE A 444 -13.46 26.85 12.37
C ILE A 444 -12.17 27.46 12.97
N ALA A 445 -11.29 26.64 13.55
CA ALA A 445 -10.17 27.11 14.37
C ALA A 445 -9.20 28.01 13.60
N GLN A 446 -9.06 27.80 12.30
CA GLN A 446 -8.18 28.63 11.47
C GLN A 446 -8.67 30.08 11.31
N TYR A 447 -9.98 30.33 11.40
CA TYR A 447 -10.59 31.67 11.37
C TYR A 447 -10.49 32.40 12.71
N MET A 448 -10.16 31.69 13.78
CA MET A 448 -9.96 32.27 15.11
C MET A 448 -8.60 32.96 15.21
N LYS A 449 -8.53 33.97 16.08
CA LYS A 449 -7.31 34.68 16.43
C LYS A 449 -6.70 34.04 17.68
N TYR A 450 -5.38 34.17 17.80
CA TYR A 450 -4.70 33.81 19.05
C TYR A 450 -5.15 34.71 20.20
N LYS A 451 -5.15 34.19 21.43
CA LYS A 451 -5.57 34.83 22.68
C LYS A 451 -7.06 35.12 22.80
N HIS A 452 -7.64 35.84 21.85
CA HIS A 452 -9.06 36.22 21.88
C HIS A 452 -9.64 36.43 20.48
N THR A 453 -10.83 35.89 20.23
CA THR A 453 -11.58 36.09 18.98
C THR A 453 -12.94 36.74 19.25
N PRO A 454 -13.20 37.96 18.75
CA PRO A 454 -14.53 38.57 18.85
C PRO A 454 -15.58 37.75 18.08
N GLY A 455 -16.70 37.40 18.72
CA GLY A 455 -17.74 36.55 18.11
C GLY A 455 -18.31 37.12 16.79
N LYS A 456 -18.56 38.43 16.73
CA LYS A 456 -19.01 39.11 15.50
C LYS A 456 -18.01 38.97 14.34
N TYR A 457 -16.70 38.99 14.65
CA TYR A 457 -15.66 38.81 13.64
C TYR A 457 -15.66 37.38 13.08
N LEU A 458 -15.73 36.38 13.96
CA LEU A 458 -15.77 34.97 13.57
C LEU A 458 -16.99 34.68 12.71
N LEU A 459 -18.19 35.09 13.17
CA LEU A 459 -19.44 34.87 12.44
C LEU A 459 -19.39 35.50 11.05
N LYS A 460 -18.94 36.77 10.93
CA LYS A 460 -18.84 37.46 9.63
C LYS A 460 -17.91 36.75 8.66
N LYS A 461 -16.81 36.16 9.14
CA LYS A 461 -15.82 35.51 8.28
C LYS A 461 -16.20 34.08 7.89
N ILE A 462 -16.88 33.36 8.77
CA ILE A 462 -17.17 31.95 8.58
C ILE A 462 -18.55 31.70 7.96
N ALA A 463 -19.50 32.63 8.11
CA ALA A 463 -20.87 32.47 7.61
C ALA A 463 -20.95 32.13 6.11
N PHE A 464 -20.13 32.79 5.28
CA PHE A 464 -20.11 32.50 3.84
C PHE A 464 -19.57 31.10 3.52
N PRO A 465 -18.40 30.68 4.04
CA PRO A 465 -17.97 29.27 3.97
C PRO A 465 -19.00 28.26 4.49
N THR A 466 -19.68 28.55 5.62
CA THR A 466 -20.70 27.67 6.18
C THR A 466 -21.87 27.52 5.21
N LEU A 467 -22.38 28.63 4.67
CA LEU A 467 -23.49 28.61 3.69
C LEU A 467 -23.11 27.79 2.46
N VAL A 468 -21.93 28.02 1.89
CA VAL A 468 -21.47 27.29 0.69
C VAL A 468 -21.30 25.80 0.99
N ALA A 469 -20.71 25.44 2.13
CA ALA A 469 -20.59 24.05 2.54
C ALA A 469 -21.96 23.37 2.74
N SER A 470 -22.90 24.04 3.43
CA SER A 470 -24.26 23.54 3.64
C SER A 470 -25.01 23.34 2.31
N LEU A 471 -24.85 24.27 1.36
CA LEU A 471 -25.44 24.14 0.02
C LEU A 471 -24.83 22.95 -0.73
N ILE A 472 -23.51 22.81 -0.76
CA ILE A 472 -22.85 21.67 -1.42
C ILE A 472 -23.29 20.36 -0.79
N THR A 473 -23.25 20.23 0.53
CA THR A 473 -23.68 19.01 1.22
C THR A 473 -25.16 18.71 0.99
N GLY A 474 -26.03 19.73 1.02
CA GLY A 474 -27.46 19.57 0.75
C GLY A 474 -27.73 19.11 -0.69
N LEU A 475 -27.04 19.70 -1.67
CA LEU A 475 -27.13 19.27 -3.07
C LEU A 475 -26.63 17.83 -3.25
N LEU A 476 -25.51 17.47 -2.61
CA LEU A 476 -25.03 16.08 -2.65
C LEU A 476 -26.04 15.13 -1.98
N ALA A 477 -26.62 15.48 -0.84
CA ALA A 477 -27.60 14.63 -0.17
C ALA A 477 -28.87 14.40 -1.02
N ILE A 478 -29.24 15.37 -1.87
CA ILE A 478 -30.43 15.27 -2.76
C ILE A 478 -30.09 14.53 -4.05
N PHE A 479 -29.02 14.92 -4.74
CA PHE A 479 -28.70 14.46 -6.09
C PHE A 479 -27.74 13.26 -6.13
N TYR A 480 -27.02 13.01 -5.05
CA TYR A 480 -26.04 11.94 -4.92
C TYR A 480 -26.02 11.38 -3.48
N PRO A 481 -27.15 10.80 -3.02
CA PRO A 481 -27.27 10.35 -1.63
C PRO A 481 -26.24 9.26 -1.30
N ILE A 482 -25.82 9.22 -0.04
CA ILE A 482 -25.00 8.13 0.48
C ILE A 482 -25.88 6.89 0.66
N THR A 483 -25.50 5.77 0.05
CA THR A 483 -26.28 4.52 0.01
C THR A 483 -25.75 3.44 0.96
N TYR A 484 -25.23 3.84 2.13
CA TYR A 484 -24.68 2.93 3.14
C TYR A 484 -25.72 2.61 4.23
N TYR A 485 -26.61 1.66 3.96
CA TYR A 485 -27.72 1.31 4.87
C TYR A 485 -27.41 0.17 5.86
N SER A 486 -26.30 -0.55 5.69
CA SER A 486 -26.00 -1.81 6.37
C SER A 486 -25.84 -1.73 7.90
N LYS A 487 -25.56 -0.54 8.45
CA LYS A 487 -25.32 -0.31 9.89
C LYS A 487 -26.39 0.57 10.55
N GLY A 488 -27.53 0.75 9.89
CA GLY A 488 -28.70 1.46 10.41
C GLY A 488 -28.67 2.98 10.23
N ALA A 489 -29.84 3.60 10.43
CA ALA A 489 -30.07 5.02 10.14
C ALA A 489 -29.20 5.97 10.98
N GLY A 490 -28.87 5.61 12.23
CA GLY A 490 -28.01 6.43 13.09
C GLY A 490 -26.59 6.58 12.54
N PHE A 491 -26.00 5.49 12.03
CA PHE A 491 -24.68 5.54 11.41
C PHE A 491 -24.70 6.27 10.06
N LEU A 492 -25.76 6.07 9.27
CA LEU A 492 -25.97 6.84 8.04
C LEU A 492 -26.06 8.36 8.33
N GLY A 493 -26.80 8.76 9.37
CA GLY A 493 -26.87 10.15 9.82
C GLY A 493 -25.49 10.69 10.21
N ALA A 494 -24.70 9.90 10.93
CA ALA A 494 -23.32 10.25 11.25
C ALA A 494 -22.43 10.44 10.01
N LEU A 495 -22.60 9.61 8.97
CA LEU A 495 -21.88 9.78 7.70
C LEU A 495 -22.23 11.11 7.01
N TYR A 496 -23.49 11.52 7.02
CA TYR A 496 -23.88 12.84 6.49
C TYR A 496 -23.31 14.01 7.29
N VAL A 497 -23.27 13.89 8.63
CA VAL A 497 -22.62 14.92 9.47
C VAL A 497 -21.11 14.95 9.21
N ALA A 498 -20.47 13.79 9.04
CA ALA A 498 -19.06 13.70 8.69
C ALA A 498 -18.79 14.28 7.29
N LEU A 499 -19.68 14.03 6.33
CA LEU A 499 -19.64 14.61 4.98
C LEU A 499 -19.76 16.14 5.03
N PHE A 500 -20.70 16.67 5.82
CA PHE A 500 -20.80 18.11 6.05
C PHE A 500 -19.50 18.66 6.65
N ALA A 501 -18.98 18.03 7.71
CA ALA A 501 -17.79 18.50 8.40
C ALA A 501 -16.54 18.50 7.49
N SER A 502 -16.37 17.48 6.65
CA SER A 502 -15.25 17.36 5.71
C SER A 502 -15.37 18.34 4.53
N ILE A 503 -16.56 18.50 3.95
CA ILE A 503 -16.82 19.53 2.92
C ILE A 503 -16.61 20.93 3.50
N TYR A 504 -17.12 21.18 4.70
CA TYR A 504 -16.98 22.47 5.37
C TYR A 504 -15.51 22.79 5.67
N ALA A 505 -14.73 21.82 6.15
CA ALA A 505 -13.29 21.98 6.32
C ALA A 505 -12.57 22.28 5.01
N THR A 506 -12.93 21.59 3.92
CA THR A 506 -12.36 21.82 2.58
C THR A 506 -12.66 23.23 2.09
N VAL A 507 -13.94 23.62 2.08
CA VAL A 507 -14.42 24.93 1.61
C VAL A 507 -13.86 26.05 2.47
N ALA A 508 -13.94 25.93 3.80
CA ALA A 508 -13.48 26.95 4.72
C ALA A 508 -11.98 27.21 4.58
N ASN A 509 -11.15 26.17 4.42
CA ASN A 509 -9.71 26.34 4.26
C ASN A 509 -9.33 26.85 2.86
N ALA A 510 -10.01 26.41 1.80
CA ALA A 510 -9.81 26.96 0.46
C ALA A 510 -10.18 28.45 0.41
N MET A 511 -11.33 28.82 0.98
CA MET A 511 -11.78 30.22 1.05
C MET A 511 -10.91 31.07 1.98
N TYR A 512 -10.33 30.50 3.04
CA TYR A 512 -9.43 31.23 3.95
C TYR A 512 -8.25 31.85 3.20
N ILE A 513 -7.75 31.18 2.15
CA ILE A 513 -6.66 31.67 1.28
C ILE A 513 -7.02 33.05 0.71
N TRP A 514 -8.25 33.23 0.25
CA TRP A 514 -8.68 34.46 -0.41
C TRP A 514 -9.31 35.46 0.57
N LEU A 515 -10.17 35.01 1.49
CA LEU A 515 -10.95 35.84 2.39
C LEU A 515 -10.16 36.40 3.59
N VAL A 516 -9.09 35.72 4.01
CA VAL A 516 -8.32 36.10 5.22
C VAL A 516 -6.89 36.47 4.86
N ILE A 517 -6.16 35.61 4.14
CA ILE A 517 -4.75 35.88 3.77
C ILE A 517 -4.60 36.56 2.40
N LYS A 518 -5.70 37.00 1.77
CA LYS A 518 -5.74 37.82 0.55
C LYS A 518 -4.91 37.26 -0.62
N GLY A 519 -4.96 35.95 -0.83
CA GLY A 519 -4.24 35.27 -1.92
C GLY A 519 -2.74 35.07 -1.69
N ASN A 520 -2.23 35.32 -0.48
CA ASN A 520 -0.80 35.13 -0.19
C ASN A 520 -0.42 33.65 -0.09
N LEU A 521 -0.09 33.04 -1.23
CA LEU A 521 0.23 31.61 -1.35
C LEU A 521 1.43 31.20 -0.48
N LYS A 522 2.38 32.10 -0.19
CA LYS A 522 3.51 31.80 0.73
C LYS A 522 3.05 31.53 2.17
N GLN A 523 1.88 32.04 2.56
CA GLN A 523 1.28 31.81 3.88
C GLN A 523 0.20 30.73 3.86
N ALA A 524 -0.16 30.22 2.69
CA ALA A 524 -1.28 29.30 2.50
C ALA A 524 -0.97 27.85 2.91
N GLY A 525 0.28 27.51 3.27
CA GLY A 525 0.69 26.12 3.53
C GLY A 525 -0.23 25.38 4.51
N ALA A 526 -0.58 26.01 5.65
CA ALA A 526 -1.52 25.41 6.60
C ALA A 526 -2.92 25.21 5.99
N SER A 527 -3.48 26.22 5.31
CA SER A 527 -4.79 26.10 4.66
C SER A 527 -4.80 25.00 3.60
N LEU A 528 -3.72 24.89 2.82
CA LEU A 528 -3.58 23.91 1.75
C LEU A 528 -3.50 22.48 2.32
N THR A 529 -2.73 22.29 3.39
CA THR A 529 -2.66 21.01 4.11
C THR A 529 -4.03 20.56 4.61
N HIS A 530 -4.74 21.46 5.29
CA HIS A 530 -6.03 21.15 5.89
C HIS A 530 -7.14 20.98 4.83
N ALA A 531 -7.13 21.76 3.76
CA ALA A 531 -8.04 21.57 2.63
C ALA A 531 -7.80 20.22 1.94
N GLY A 532 -6.54 19.82 1.75
CA GLY A 532 -6.18 18.51 1.19
C GLY A 532 -6.62 17.35 2.09
N PHE A 533 -6.34 17.43 3.39
CA PHE A 533 -6.78 16.43 4.37
C PHE A 533 -8.32 16.30 4.40
N ALA A 534 -9.03 17.43 4.41
CA ALA A 534 -10.50 17.43 4.41
C ALA A 534 -11.11 16.91 3.10
N LEU A 535 -10.47 17.21 1.96
CA LEU A 535 -10.89 16.70 0.66
C LEU A 535 -10.67 15.19 0.56
N MET A 536 -9.56 14.70 1.12
CA MET A 536 -9.29 13.28 1.24
C MET A 536 -10.39 12.59 2.07
N LEU A 537 -10.76 13.14 3.23
CA LEU A 537 -11.88 12.61 4.05
C LEU A 537 -13.21 12.63 3.30
N THR A 538 -13.48 13.70 2.53
CA THR A 538 -14.69 13.81 1.69
C THR A 538 -14.71 12.69 0.65
N GLY A 539 -13.60 12.47 -0.05
CA GLY A 539 -13.44 11.38 -1.01
C GLY A 539 -13.61 10.00 -0.38
N MET A 540 -13.08 9.78 0.83
CA MET A 540 -13.22 8.51 1.55
C MET A 540 -14.68 8.23 1.91
N ILE A 541 -15.42 9.23 2.40
CA ILE A 541 -16.84 9.06 2.76
C ILE A 541 -17.69 8.79 1.52
N ILE A 542 -17.47 9.53 0.42
CA ILE A 542 -18.22 9.34 -0.83
C ILE A 542 -17.89 7.99 -1.47
N SER A 543 -16.60 7.68 -1.61
CA SER A 543 -16.15 6.47 -2.32
C SER A 543 -16.50 5.20 -1.55
N SER A 544 -16.33 5.19 -0.22
CA SER A 544 -16.64 4.00 0.59
C SER A 544 -18.13 3.90 0.92
N GLY A 545 -18.82 5.03 1.08
CA GLY A 545 -20.26 5.06 1.35
C GLY A 545 -21.10 4.60 0.16
N ASN A 546 -20.63 4.86 -1.07
CA ASN A 546 -21.31 4.49 -2.32
C ASN A 546 -20.53 3.45 -3.13
N LYS A 547 -19.68 2.65 -2.47
CA LYS A 547 -19.02 1.51 -3.13
C LYS A 547 -20.08 0.53 -3.62
N GLU A 548 -20.09 0.24 -4.92
CA GLU A 548 -21.02 -0.71 -5.52
C GLU A 548 -20.32 -2.00 -5.90
N VAL A 549 -20.94 -3.14 -5.58
CA VAL A 549 -20.53 -4.45 -6.10
C VAL A 549 -21.29 -4.68 -7.40
N ILE A 550 -20.57 -4.82 -8.52
CA ILE A 550 -21.19 -5.02 -9.85
C ILE A 550 -21.12 -6.47 -10.31
N SER A 551 -20.23 -7.28 -9.73
CA SER A 551 -20.18 -8.73 -9.89
C SER A 551 -21.17 -9.43 -8.96
N SER A 552 -21.91 -10.40 -9.49
CA SER A 552 -22.79 -11.22 -8.65
C SER A 552 -22.97 -12.63 -9.18
N SER A 553 -22.86 -13.62 -8.30
CA SER A 553 -23.02 -15.03 -8.66
C SER A 553 -24.47 -15.39 -8.96
N LEU A 554 -25.41 -14.53 -8.59
CA LEU A 554 -26.83 -14.67 -8.93
C LEU A 554 -27.10 -14.59 -10.44
N VAL A 555 -26.16 -14.04 -11.23
CA VAL A 555 -26.34 -13.91 -12.69
C VAL A 555 -26.37 -15.27 -13.38
N ASN A 556 -25.50 -16.20 -13.00
CA ASN A 556 -25.40 -17.52 -13.62
C ASN A 556 -25.47 -18.68 -12.62
N GLY A 557 -25.63 -18.40 -11.32
CA GLY A 557 -25.75 -19.40 -10.26
C GLY A 557 -24.44 -20.11 -9.89
N ILE A 558 -23.30 -19.71 -10.47
CA ILE A 558 -22.00 -20.35 -10.22
C ILE A 558 -21.31 -19.65 -9.04
N THR A 559 -21.28 -20.32 -7.89
CA THR A 559 -20.62 -19.81 -6.67
C THR A 559 -19.28 -20.50 -6.47
N LEU A 560 -18.21 -19.89 -6.96
CA LEU A 560 -16.84 -20.31 -6.72
C LEU A 560 -16.04 -19.19 -6.02
N PRO A 561 -15.11 -19.51 -5.10
CA PRO A 561 -14.81 -20.84 -4.58
C PRO A 561 -15.88 -21.35 -3.60
N ALA A 562 -16.14 -22.66 -3.60
CA ALA A 562 -17.15 -23.30 -2.75
C ALA A 562 -16.79 -23.32 -1.24
N SER A 563 -15.56 -22.93 -0.88
CA SER A 563 -15.05 -22.94 0.50
C SER A 563 -15.70 -21.87 1.39
N GLY A 564 -16.34 -20.85 0.81
CA GLY A 564 -16.85 -19.68 1.55
C GLY A 564 -15.76 -18.83 2.21
N LYS A 565 -14.49 -19.09 1.87
CA LYS A 565 -13.33 -18.34 2.35
C LYS A 565 -12.54 -17.83 1.17
N ASP A 566 -12.08 -16.59 1.29
CA ASP A 566 -11.25 -15.97 0.27
C ASP A 566 -9.92 -16.74 0.23
N PRO A 567 -9.51 -17.27 -0.93
CA PRO A 567 -8.35 -18.16 -1.01
C PRO A 567 -7.02 -17.46 -0.70
N MET A 568 -7.01 -16.13 -0.64
CA MET A 568 -5.83 -15.29 -0.41
C MET A 568 -5.74 -14.84 1.07
N THR A 569 -6.84 -14.33 1.62
CA THR A 569 -6.89 -13.81 3.00
C THR A 569 -7.32 -14.84 4.03
N LYS A 570 -7.90 -15.97 3.58
CA LYS A 570 -8.55 -17.00 4.42
C LYS A 570 -9.69 -16.46 5.30
N GLN A 571 -10.09 -15.20 5.10
CA GLN A 571 -11.25 -14.60 5.75
C GLN A 571 -12.53 -15.10 5.10
N THR A 572 -13.64 -14.95 5.82
CA THR A 572 -14.97 -15.26 5.30
C THR A 572 -15.22 -14.44 4.04
N ASP A 573 -15.38 -15.11 2.91
CA ASP A 573 -15.74 -14.45 1.66
C ASP A 573 -17.25 -14.32 1.59
N ASN A 574 -17.74 -13.32 0.87
CA ASN A 574 -19.13 -13.24 0.45
C ASN A 574 -19.26 -13.83 -0.96
N PRO A 575 -19.70 -15.08 -1.14
CA PRO A 575 -19.75 -15.73 -2.45
C PRO A 575 -20.73 -15.05 -3.42
N LEU A 576 -21.64 -14.21 -2.90
CA LEU A 576 -22.58 -13.44 -3.71
C LEU A 576 -21.91 -12.32 -4.50
N GLU A 577 -20.71 -11.89 -4.13
CA GLU A 577 -19.95 -10.85 -4.84
C GLU A 577 -19.10 -11.43 -5.98
N ASN A 578 -18.93 -12.75 -6.04
CA ASN A 578 -18.15 -13.42 -7.07
C ASN A 578 -18.97 -13.57 -8.35
N LEU A 579 -18.37 -13.40 -9.53
CA LEU A 579 -18.99 -13.73 -10.82
C LEU A 579 -18.05 -14.63 -11.62
N THR A 580 -18.48 -15.85 -11.94
CA THR A 580 -17.72 -16.75 -12.81
C THR A 580 -17.98 -16.44 -14.28
N LEU A 581 -16.92 -16.15 -15.02
CA LEU A 581 -16.91 -15.87 -16.44
C LEU A 581 -16.40 -17.09 -17.20
N ILE A 582 -17.21 -17.61 -18.14
CA ILE A 582 -16.79 -18.65 -19.08
C ILE A 582 -16.08 -17.98 -20.25
N ARG A 583 -14.97 -18.56 -20.70
CA ARG A 583 -14.19 -18.05 -21.83
C ARG A 583 -15.06 -17.87 -23.06
N GLN A 584 -14.93 -16.71 -23.71
CA GLN A 584 -15.66 -16.28 -24.92
C GLN A 584 -17.19 -16.23 -24.77
N VAL A 585 -17.72 -16.28 -23.53
CA VAL A 585 -19.16 -16.14 -23.27
C VAL A 585 -19.43 -14.76 -22.67
N PRO A 586 -20.11 -13.86 -23.40
CA PRO A 586 -20.54 -12.58 -22.87
C PRO A 586 -21.48 -12.78 -21.68
N THR A 587 -21.08 -12.27 -20.52
CA THR A 587 -21.80 -12.46 -19.25
C THR A 587 -22.20 -11.10 -18.69
N ARG A 588 -23.47 -10.96 -18.30
CA ARG A 588 -23.96 -9.71 -17.72
C ARG A 588 -23.34 -9.44 -16.35
N MET A 589 -22.80 -8.25 -16.15
CA MET A 589 -22.24 -7.77 -14.87
C MET A 589 -22.82 -6.37 -14.60
N SER A 590 -23.96 -6.33 -13.91
CA SER A 590 -24.72 -5.11 -13.68
C SER A 590 -25.09 -4.41 -15.02
N ASN A 591 -24.54 -3.22 -15.28
CA ASN A 591 -24.74 -2.42 -16.50
C ASN A 591 -23.73 -2.75 -17.62
N TYR A 592 -22.83 -3.72 -17.40
CA TYR A 592 -21.82 -4.15 -18.35
C TYR A 592 -22.12 -5.56 -18.86
N GLU A 593 -21.66 -5.84 -20.06
CA GLU A 593 -21.46 -7.19 -20.57
C GLU A 593 -19.95 -7.46 -20.55
N VAL A 594 -19.55 -8.50 -19.83
CA VAL A 594 -18.14 -8.82 -19.59
C VAL A 594 -17.80 -10.15 -20.23
N THR A 595 -16.77 -10.16 -21.07
CA THR A 595 -16.32 -11.36 -21.77
C THR A 595 -14.88 -11.67 -21.39
N TYR A 596 -14.64 -12.88 -20.86
CA TYR A 596 -13.28 -13.40 -20.68
C TYR A 596 -12.74 -13.85 -22.04
N LEU A 597 -11.87 -13.05 -22.65
CA LEU A 597 -11.38 -13.29 -24.00
C LEU A 597 -10.31 -14.39 -24.04
N LYS A 598 -9.23 -14.18 -23.29
CA LYS A 598 -8.07 -15.06 -23.25
C LYS A 598 -7.20 -14.76 -22.05
N ASP A 599 -6.39 -15.73 -21.68
CA ASP A 599 -5.26 -15.57 -20.76
C ASP A 599 -3.92 -15.52 -21.53
N SER A 600 -2.89 -14.98 -20.87
CA SER A 600 -1.51 -15.02 -21.35
C SER A 600 -0.55 -15.19 -20.19
N ALA A 601 0.49 -16.01 -20.38
CA ALA A 601 1.56 -16.14 -19.40
C ALA A 601 2.37 -14.83 -19.29
N GLY A 602 2.76 -14.48 -18.07
CA GLY A 602 3.71 -13.39 -17.81
C GLY A 602 5.15 -13.84 -18.03
N HIS A 603 6.08 -12.87 -17.98
CA HIS A 603 7.52 -13.15 -18.02
C HIS A 603 8.00 -13.96 -16.81
N GLU A 604 7.28 -13.86 -15.68
CA GLU A 604 7.58 -14.55 -14.44
C GLU A 604 6.83 -15.87 -14.34
N LYS A 605 7.46 -16.88 -13.76
CA LYS A 605 6.87 -18.21 -13.65
C LYS A 605 5.63 -18.20 -12.76
N GLY A 606 4.57 -18.83 -13.26
CA GLY A 606 3.29 -18.93 -12.55
C GLY A 606 2.42 -17.68 -12.61
N ARG A 607 2.88 -16.58 -13.23
CA ARG A 607 2.06 -15.38 -13.46
C ARG A 607 1.22 -15.55 -14.73
N LYS A 608 -0.07 -15.27 -14.64
CA LYS A 608 -1.03 -15.25 -15.76
C LYS A 608 -1.85 -13.98 -15.75
N PHE A 609 -2.00 -13.37 -16.92
CA PHE A 609 -2.87 -12.21 -17.16
C PHE A 609 -4.18 -12.68 -17.79
N TYR A 610 -5.31 -12.14 -17.35
CA TYR A 610 -6.63 -12.49 -17.85
C TYR A 610 -7.26 -11.28 -18.56
N LYS A 611 -7.50 -11.37 -19.87
CA LYS A 611 -8.10 -10.27 -20.63
C LYS A 611 -9.62 -10.31 -20.53
N LEU A 612 -10.18 -9.31 -19.88
CA LEU A 612 -11.61 -9.13 -19.65
C LEU A 612 -12.10 -7.91 -20.45
N GLN A 613 -12.96 -8.15 -21.43
CA GLN A 613 -13.61 -7.09 -22.21
C GLN A 613 -14.87 -6.63 -21.49
N PHE A 614 -15.00 -5.32 -21.24
CA PHE A 614 -16.17 -4.69 -20.63
C PHE A 614 -16.87 -3.83 -21.68
N ASP A 615 -18.12 -4.15 -21.99
CA ASP A 615 -18.97 -3.36 -22.88
C ASP A 615 -20.22 -2.89 -22.14
N ARG A 616 -20.36 -1.57 -22.02
CA ARG A 616 -21.54 -0.95 -21.40
C ARG A 616 -22.62 -0.77 -22.44
N LYS A 617 -23.81 -1.32 -22.18
CA LYS A 617 -25.00 -1.13 -23.03
C LYS A 617 -25.92 -0.09 -22.40
N GLU A 618 -26.31 0.92 -23.18
CA GLU A 618 -27.31 1.90 -22.76
C GLU A 618 -28.71 1.27 -22.72
N LYS A 619 -29.53 1.65 -21.74
CA LYS A 619 -30.91 1.17 -21.64
C LYS A 619 -31.71 1.66 -22.86
N GLY A 620 -32.07 0.75 -23.75
CA GLY A 620 -32.95 1.03 -24.89
C GLY A 620 -32.27 1.29 -26.23
N SER A 621 -30.94 1.21 -26.31
CA SER A 621 -30.18 1.29 -27.56
C SER A 621 -29.30 0.05 -27.77
N ALA A 622 -29.23 -0.46 -28.99
CA ALA A 622 -28.34 -1.58 -29.34
C ALA A 622 -26.84 -1.18 -29.39
N GLY A 623 -26.51 0.11 -29.23
CA GLY A 623 -25.16 0.64 -29.27
C GLY A 623 -24.39 0.44 -27.96
N ILE A 624 -23.09 0.16 -28.08
CA ILE A 624 -22.15 0.13 -26.96
C ILE A 624 -21.74 1.58 -26.65
N SER A 625 -22.02 2.06 -25.44
CA SER A 625 -21.70 3.44 -25.03
C SER A 625 -20.24 3.59 -24.57
N GLU A 626 -19.67 2.52 -24.04
CA GLU A 626 -18.32 2.49 -23.44
C GLU A 626 -17.76 1.08 -23.57
N SER A 627 -16.52 0.95 -24.04
CA SER A 627 -15.84 -0.33 -24.28
C SER A 627 -14.40 -0.22 -23.81
N PHE A 628 -13.94 -1.12 -22.96
CA PHE A 628 -12.56 -1.16 -22.46
C PHE A 628 -12.15 -2.57 -22.05
N VAL A 629 -10.84 -2.81 -21.97
CA VAL A 629 -10.26 -4.08 -21.54
C VAL A 629 -9.55 -3.88 -20.20
N LEU A 630 -9.79 -4.80 -19.28
CA LEU A 630 -8.99 -4.98 -18.07
C LEU A 630 -8.15 -6.26 -18.18
N GLN A 631 -6.95 -6.24 -17.61
CA GLN A 631 -5.99 -7.34 -17.62
C GLN A 631 -5.46 -7.65 -16.21
N PRO A 632 -6.33 -7.99 -15.23
CA PRO A 632 -5.87 -8.42 -13.92
C PRO A 632 -4.98 -9.67 -14.03
N ASP A 633 -4.05 -9.80 -13.09
CA ASP A 633 -3.11 -10.91 -13.09
C ASP A 633 -3.17 -11.75 -11.82
N VAL A 634 -2.77 -13.01 -11.96
CA VAL A 634 -2.72 -13.99 -10.88
C VAL A 634 -1.40 -14.71 -10.95
N TYR A 635 -0.75 -14.81 -9.80
CA TYR A 635 0.36 -15.72 -9.61
C TYR A 635 -0.13 -16.98 -8.90
N MET A 636 0.08 -18.12 -9.54
CA MET A 636 -0.27 -19.43 -9.01
C MET A 636 0.91 -20.01 -8.20
N MET A 637 0.67 -20.29 -6.93
CA MET A 637 1.67 -20.87 -6.03
C MET A 637 1.65 -22.41 -6.09
N LYS A 638 2.71 -23.05 -5.58
CA LYS A 638 2.86 -24.52 -5.61
C LYS A 638 1.73 -25.25 -4.88
N ASP A 639 1.18 -24.65 -3.82
CA ASP A 639 0.19 -25.26 -2.92
C ASP A 639 -1.28 -24.96 -3.30
N ASN A 640 -1.56 -24.67 -4.58
CA ASN A 640 -2.87 -24.23 -5.10
C ASN A 640 -3.38 -22.89 -4.51
N ASN A 641 -2.60 -22.22 -3.67
CA ASN A 641 -2.84 -20.82 -3.31
C ASN A 641 -2.54 -19.91 -4.51
N MET A 642 -3.20 -18.77 -4.54
CA MET A 642 -3.02 -17.76 -5.58
C MET A 642 -2.89 -16.38 -4.96
N SER A 643 -2.16 -15.50 -5.65
CA SER A 643 -2.08 -14.08 -5.35
C SER A 643 -2.58 -13.31 -6.57
N SER A 644 -3.68 -12.59 -6.42
CA SER A 644 -4.25 -11.79 -7.51
C SER A 644 -3.89 -10.32 -7.36
N ASN A 645 -3.43 -9.72 -8.45
CA ASN A 645 -3.34 -8.28 -8.61
C ASN A 645 -4.56 -7.79 -9.40
N PRO A 646 -5.30 -6.80 -8.89
CA PRO A 646 -6.39 -6.16 -9.62
C PRO A 646 -5.87 -5.39 -10.84
N ASP A 647 -6.76 -5.16 -11.79
CA ASP A 647 -6.63 -4.10 -12.78
C ASP A 647 -7.83 -3.15 -12.68
N THR A 648 -7.60 -1.86 -12.91
CA THR A 648 -8.58 -0.80 -12.64
C THR A 648 -8.70 0.15 -13.82
N LYS A 649 -9.93 0.33 -14.29
CA LYS A 649 -10.24 1.41 -15.24
C LYS A 649 -10.60 2.66 -14.47
N THR A 650 -9.70 3.64 -14.50
CA THR A 650 -9.84 4.92 -13.81
C THR A 650 -10.66 5.92 -14.63
N TYR A 651 -11.60 6.60 -13.98
CA TYR A 651 -12.29 7.78 -14.51
C TYR A 651 -12.26 8.92 -13.48
N LEU A 652 -12.58 10.15 -13.91
CA LEU A 652 -12.69 11.28 -12.98
C LEU A 652 -13.81 11.10 -11.94
N ASN A 653 -14.86 10.36 -12.28
CA ASN A 653 -16.03 10.19 -11.40
C ASN A 653 -16.15 8.80 -10.76
N ARG A 654 -15.43 7.79 -11.24
CA ARG A 654 -15.49 6.42 -10.73
C ARG A 654 -14.27 5.62 -11.16
N ASP A 655 -13.90 4.63 -10.38
CA ASP A 655 -12.96 3.59 -10.79
C ASP A 655 -13.70 2.25 -10.89
N ILE A 656 -13.43 1.48 -11.93
CA ILE A 656 -13.92 0.10 -12.10
C ILE A 656 -12.76 -0.82 -11.77
N PHE A 657 -12.77 -1.32 -10.54
CA PHE A 657 -11.74 -2.19 -9.98
C PHE A 657 -12.15 -3.63 -10.20
N THR A 658 -11.30 -4.46 -10.81
CA THR A 658 -11.58 -5.89 -11.02
C THR A 658 -10.37 -6.74 -10.70
N TYR A 659 -10.58 -7.83 -9.96
CA TYR A 659 -9.55 -8.82 -9.68
C TYR A 659 -10.10 -10.24 -9.82
N ILE A 660 -9.18 -11.20 -9.93
CA ILE A 660 -9.51 -12.61 -10.06
C ILE A 660 -9.58 -13.23 -8.66
N SER A 661 -10.77 -13.65 -8.23
CA SER A 661 -10.96 -14.30 -6.93
C SER A 661 -10.70 -15.80 -6.99
N TYR A 662 -10.84 -16.41 -8.16
CA TYR A 662 -10.51 -17.81 -8.38
C TYR A 662 -10.14 -18.08 -9.84
N ALA A 663 -9.07 -18.85 -10.05
CA ALA A 663 -8.66 -19.34 -11.36
C ALA A 663 -8.16 -20.79 -11.26
N LEU A 664 -8.30 -21.54 -12.35
CA LEU A 664 -7.80 -22.92 -12.44
C LEU A 664 -6.28 -22.94 -12.61
N LYS A 665 -5.61 -23.86 -11.90
CA LYS A 665 -4.19 -24.19 -12.11
C LYS A 665 -4.02 -24.95 -13.42
N ASP A 666 -2.88 -24.75 -14.08
CA ASP A 666 -2.59 -25.27 -15.42
C ASP A 666 -3.06 -26.71 -15.65
N LYS A 667 -3.81 -26.88 -16.74
CA LYS A 667 -4.41 -28.13 -17.19
C LYS A 667 -3.39 -28.91 -18.03
N ASN A 668 -2.46 -29.60 -17.38
CA ASN A 668 -1.64 -30.61 -18.06
C ASN A 668 -2.44 -31.91 -18.29
N VAL A 669 -3.60 -31.82 -18.93
CA VAL A 669 -4.32 -33.00 -19.42
C VAL A 669 -4.31 -32.87 -20.94
N GLU A 670 -3.51 -33.71 -21.60
CA GLU A 670 -3.60 -33.88 -23.05
C GLU A 670 -5.03 -34.29 -23.38
N ASP A 671 -5.70 -33.46 -24.17
CA ASP A 671 -7.05 -33.74 -24.64
C ASP A 671 -6.98 -34.84 -25.69
N THR A 672 -7.27 -36.07 -25.29
CA THR A 672 -7.30 -37.24 -26.18
C THR A 672 -8.63 -37.38 -26.93
N SER A 673 -9.58 -36.44 -26.74
CA SER A 673 -10.86 -36.47 -27.45
C SER A 673 -10.68 -36.31 -28.96
N THR A 674 -11.46 -37.07 -29.72
CA THR A 674 -11.47 -37.04 -31.19
C THR A 674 -12.85 -36.64 -31.71
N PHE A 675 -12.91 -36.11 -32.92
CA PHE A 675 -14.20 -35.78 -33.55
C PHE A 675 -14.98 -37.04 -33.89
N GLN A 676 -16.19 -37.16 -33.34
CA GLN A 676 -17.18 -38.13 -33.78
C GLN A 676 -17.97 -37.54 -34.94
N VAL A 677 -17.82 -38.13 -36.12
CA VAL A 677 -18.48 -37.66 -37.34
C VAL A 677 -19.85 -38.32 -37.45
N THR A 678 -20.89 -37.52 -37.56
CA THR A 678 -22.25 -37.97 -37.83
C THR A 678 -22.68 -37.50 -39.21
N GLU A 679 -23.28 -38.40 -39.98
CA GLU A 679 -23.90 -38.07 -41.27
C GLU A 679 -25.36 -37.73 -41.09
N MET A 680 -25.78 -36.57 -41.59
CA MET A 680 -27.12 -36.03 -41.35
C MET A 680 -27.68 -35.34 -42.60
N HIS A 681 -28.99 -35.41 -42.78
CA HIS A 681 -29.71 -34.52 -43.70
C HIS A 681 -30.05 -33.21 -43.00
N ILE A 682 -30.36 -32.19 -43.81
CA ILE A 682 -30.88 -30.93 -43.29
C ILE A 682 -32.23 -31.20 -42.60
N GLY A 683 -32.34 -30.79 -41.33
CA GLY A 683 -33.48 -31.02 -40.45
C GLY A 683 -33.31 -32.23 -39.52
N ASP A 684 -32.31 -33.09 -39.73
CA ASP A 684 -32.08 -34.24 -38.87
C ASP A 684 -31.56 -33.81 -37.48
N THR A 685 -31.83 -34.66 -36.48
CA THR A 685 -31.35 -34.52 -35.10
C THR A 685 -30.37 -35.63 -34.78
N ALA A 686 -29.24 -35.29 -34.18
CA ALA A 686 -28.24 -36.22 -33.67
C ALA A 686 -27.93 -35.93 -32.20
N PHE A 687 -27.24 -36.86 -31.54
CA PHE A 687 -26.97 -36.79 -30.11
C PHE A 687 -25.48 -36.59 -29.84
N TYR A 688 -25.22 -35.90 -28.74
CA TYR A 688 -23.91 -35.79 -28.11
C TYR A 688 -24.10 -36.09 -26.61
N GLY A 689 -23.04 -36.32 -25.85
CA GLY A 689 -23.06 -36.80 -24.46
C GLY A 689 -24.00 -35.98 -23.56
N ASN A 690 -24.03 -34.67 -23.73
CA ASN A 690 -24.81 -33.74 -22.91
C ASN A 690 -26.05 -33.13 -23.58
N GLY A 691 -26.50 -33.68 -24.71
CA GLY A 691 -27.71 -33.19 -25.38
C GLY A 691 -27.92 -33.72 -26.80
N GLN A 692 -28.59 -32.91 -27.62
CA GLN A 692 -28.82 -33.19 -29.04
C GLN A 692 -28.50 -31.96 -29.89
N PHE A 693 -28.27 -32.16 -31.18
CA PHE A 693 -28.05 -31.07 -32.12
C PHE A 693 -28.81 -31.30 -33.41
N VAL A 694 -29.24 -30.20 -34.02
CA VAL A 694 -30.05 -30.18 -35.24
C VAL A 694 -29.28 -29.44 -36.32
N LEU A 695 -29.16 -30.04 -37.50
CA LEU A 695 -28.61 -29.37 -38.68
C LEU A 695 -29.73 -28.55 -39.34
N ASN A 696 -29.71 -27.23 -39.17
CA ASN A 696 -30.79 -26.37 -39.66
C ASN A 696 -30.74 -26.16 -41.18
N LYS A 697 -29.55 -25.87 -41.71
CA LYS A 697 -29.30 -25.61 -43.13
C LYS A 697 -27.81 -25.63 -43.45
N VAL A 698 -27.50 -25.75 -44.73
CA VAL A 698 -26.15 -25.51 -45.27
C VAL A 698 -26.20 -24.30 -46.19
N VAL A 699 -25.31 -23.34 -45.97
CA VAL A 699 -25.24 -22.09 -46.72
C VAL A 699 -23.98 -22.10 -47.59
N ARG A 700 -24.16 -21.84 -48.89
CA ARG A 700 -23.06 -21.69 -49.83
C ARG A 700 -22.56 -20.24 -49.85
N ASN A 701 -21.24 -20.06 -49.79
CA ASN A 701 -20.52 -18.78 -49.83
C ASN A 701 -21.14 -17.71 -48.89
N PRO A 702 -21.22 -17.96 -47.56
CA PRO A 702 -21.90 -17.06 -46.63
C PRO A 702 -21.17 -15.71 -46.50
N ARG A 703 -21.73 -14.64 -47.06
CA ARG A 703 -21.19 -13.28 -46.84
C ARG A 703 -21.69 -12.72 -45.51
N ASN A 704 -20.81 -12.56 -44.52
CA ASN A 704 -21.12 -11.91 -43.24
C ASN A 704 -19.92 -11.11 -42.71
N GLN A 705 -20.04 -10.52 -41.50
CA GLN A 705 -18.93 -9.75 -40.90
C GLN A 705 -17.69 -10.60 -40.56
N ARG A 706 -17.82 -11.94 -40.49
CA ARG A 706 -16.79 -12.88 -40.08
C ARG A 706 -16.08 -13.55 -41.27
N PHE A 707 -16.73 -13.63 -42.43
CA PHE A 707 -16.21 -14.31 -43.63
C PHE A 707 -16.42 -13.47 -44.89
N GLN A 708 -15.32 -13.22 -45.62
CA GLN A 708 -15.30 -12.56 -46.92
C GLN A 708 -14.52 -13.43 -47.90
N TYR A 709 -15.08 -13.63 -49.10
CA TYR A 709 -14.57 -14.56 -50.10
C TYR A 709 -14.24 -13.81 -51.40
N GLN A 710 -13.15 -14.19 -52.07
CA GLN A 710 -12.81 -13.74 -53.41
C GLN A 710 -13.69 -14.46 -54.46
N GLU A 711 -13.65 -14.01 -55.72
CA GLU A 711 -14.49 -14.60 -56.79
C GLU A 711 -14.20 -16.08 -57.06
N ASP A 712 -12.99 -16.53 -56.73
CA ASP A 712 -12.50 -17.88 -57.01
C ASP A 712 -12.70 -18.87 -55.83
N ASP A 713 -13.21 -18.39 -54.69
CA ASP A 713 -13.36 -19.19 -53.47
C ASP A 713 -14.73 -19.90 -53.42
N ALA A 714 -14.74 -21.13 -52.90
CA ALA A 714 -15.97 -21.88 -52.62
C ALA A 714 -16.05 -22.29 -51.15
N ALA A 715 -17.13 -21.91 -50.48
CA ALA A 715 -17.35 -22.16 -49.06
C ALA A 715 -18.73 -22.78 -48.81
N LEU A 716 -18.79 -23.74 -47.89
CA LEU A 716 -20.03 -24.32 -47.37
C LEU A 716 -20.02 -24.20 -45.85
N MET A 717 -21.03 -23.55 -45.28
CA MET A 717 -21.20 -23.36 -43.84
C MET A 717 -22.44 -24.09 -43.35
N ALA A 718 -22.30 -24.88 -42.28
CA ALA A 718 -23.43 -25.56 -41.65
C ALA A 718 -23.98 -24.69 -40.51
N ASP A 719 -25.29 -24.45 -40.50
CA ASP A 719 -26.00 -23.81 -39.39
C ASP A 719 -26.53 -24.90 -38.48
N ILE A 720 -25.98 -25.01 -37.27
CA ILE A 720 -26.28 -26.07 -36.33
C ILE A 720 -26.78 -25.47 -35.02
N THR A 721 -27.85 -26.04 -34.47
CA THR A 721 -28.34 -25.70 -33.12
C THR A 721 -28.13 -26.87 -32.19
N PHE A 722 -27.33 -26.65 -31.15
CA PHE A 722 -27.16 -27.55 -30.02
C PHE A 722 -28.21 -27.25 -28.95
N ILE A 723 -28.83 -28.30 -28.41
CA ILE A 723 -29.82 -28.25 -27.35
C ILE A 723 -29.29 -29.13 -26.21
N SER A 724 -28.92 -28.51 -25.10
CA SER A 724 -28.42 -29.22 -23.92
C SER A 724 -29.54 -29.87 -23.11
N ARG A 725 -29.19 -30.77 -22.17
CA ARG A 725 -30.15 -31.46 -21.28
C ARG A 725 -31.07 -30.53 -20.47
N ASP A 726 -30.60 -29.34 -20.15
CA ASP A 726 -31.36 -28.27 -19.47
C ASP A 726 -32.19 -27.40 -20.45
N SER A 727 -32.31 -27.82 -21.71
CA SER A 727 -33.06 -27.15 -22.78
C SER A 727 -32.50 -25.80 -23.24
N MET A 728 -31.27 -25.45 -22.86
CA MET A 728 -30.58 -24.28 -23.39
C MET A 728 -30.16 -24.51 -24.85
N ARG A 729 -30.24 -23.48 -25.68
CA ARG A 729 -29.93 -23.55 -27.12
C ARG A 729 -28.66 -22.77 -27.43
N TYR A 730 -27.76 -23.39 -28.18
CA TYR A 730 -26.51 -22.79 -28.64
C TYR A 730 -26.37 -22.96 -30.15
N HIS A 731 -25.79 -21.97 -30.82
CA HIS A 731 -25.58 -21.99 -32.26
C HIS A 731 -24.11 -22.19 -32.59
N ALA A 732 -23.82 -22.98 -33.62
CA ALA A 732 -22.49 -23.15 -34.18
C ALA A 732 -22.57 -23.05 -35.71
N LEU A 733 -21.58 -22.37 -36.29
CA LEU A 733 -21.47 -22.08 -37.72
C LEU A 733 -20.14 -22.57 -38.31
N PRO A 734 -19.81 -23.88 -38.22
CA PRO A 734 -18.60 -24.41 -38.82
C PRO A 734 -18.68 -24.38 -40.35
N LEU A 735 -17.52 -24.28 -40.99
CA LEU A 735 -17.37 -23.98 -42.40
C LEU A 735 -16.28 -24.86 -43.00
N VAL A 736 -16.46 -25.25 -44.26
CA VAL A 736 -15.39 -25.77 -45.12
C VAL A 736 -15.24 -24.82 -46.31
N GLU A 737 -14.03 -24.35 -46.55
CA GLU A 737 -13.69 -23.48 -47.66
C GLU A 737 -12.62 -24.12 -48.55
N VAL A 738 -12.70 -23.85 -49.84
CA VAL A 738 -11.74 -24.26 -50.85
C VAL A 738 -11.29 -23.02 -51.58
N ASP A 739 -9.98 -22.75 -51.51
CA ASP A 739 -9.32 -21.64 -52.17
C ASP A 739 -8.16 -22.15 -53.06
N SER A 740 -7.34 -21.24 -53.57
CA SER A 740 -6.17 -21.59 -54.39
C SER A 740 -5.09 -22.42 -53.67
N PHE A 741 -5.13 -22.50 -52.34
CA PHE A 741 -4.14 -23.17 -51.50
C PHE A 741 -4.62 -24.54 -50.99
N GLY A 742 -5.93 -24.80 -51.02
CA GLY A 742 -6.50 -26.12 -50.79
C GLY A 742 -7.84 -26.09 -50.06
N LEU A 743 -8.17 -27.22 -49.42
CA LEU A 743 -9.37 -27.37 -48.60
C LEU A 743 -9.05 -27.05 -47.15
N HIS A 744 -9.75 -26.07 -46.60
CA HIS A 744 -9.59 -25.57 -45.25
C HIS A 744 -10.88 -25.77 -44.44
N HIS A 745 -10.75 -26.35 -43.24
CA HIS A 745 -11.86 -26.45 -42.30
C HIS A 745 -11.75 -25.32 -41.28
N VAL A 746 -12.84 -24.58 -41.13
CA VAL A 746 -13.01 -23.57 -40.08
C VAL A 746 -13.98 -24.13 -39.05
N ASP A 747 -13.42 -24.62 -37.95
CA ASP A 747 -14.19 -25.14 -36.83
C ASP A 747 -14.87 -24.01 -36.06
N ASP A 748 -16.01 -24.32 -35.45
CA ASP A 748 -16.67 -23.43 -34.48
C ASP A 748 -16.81 -24.15 -33.13
N THR A 749 -17.01 -23.38 -32.06
CA THR A 749 -17.03 -23.93 -30.71
C THR A 749 -18.28 -23.54 -29.93
N VAL A 750 -18.78 -24.47 -29.13
CA VAL A 750 -19.83 -24.22 -28.14
C VAL A 750 -19.19 -24.37 -26.76
N TYR A 751 -18.48 -23.32 -26.30
CA TYR A 751 -17.71 -23.34 -25.06
C TYR A 751 -18.54 -23.75 -23.83
N ALA A 752 -19.81 -23.32 -23.76
CA ALA A 752 -20.72 -23.67 -22.66
C ALA A 752 -21.02 -25.17 -22.55
N GLN A 753 -20.86 -25.92 -23.64
CA GLN A 753 -21.08 -27.37 -23.71
C GLN A 753 -19.79 -28.15 -23.98
N ASN A 754 -18.64 -27.45 -24.01
CA ASN A 754 -17.33 -28.04 -24.26
C ASN A 754 -17.19 -28.73 -25.63
N LEU A 755 -17.86 -28.18 -26.65
CA LEU A 755 -17.92 -28.77 -27.98
C LEU A 755 -17.03 -28.02 -28.96
N PHE A 756 -16.29 -28.78 -29.76
CA PHE A 756 -15.76 -28.34 -31.04
C PHE A 756 -16.60 -28.96 -32.14
N VAL A 757 -16.98 -28.16 -33.11
CA VAL A 757 -17.86 -28.55 -34.20
C VAL A 757 -17.13 -28.29 -35.51
N ARG A 758 -17.05 -29.31 -36.35
CA ARG A 758 -16.40 -29.27 -37.65
C ARG A 758 -17.39 -29.65 -38.73
N PHE A 759 -17.38 -28.89 -39.82
CA PHE A 759 -18.00 -29.33 -41.07
C PHE A 759 -16.95 -30.13 -41.84
N THR A 760 -17.04 -31.46 -41.75
CA THR A 760 -16.06 -32.37 -42.35
C THR A 760 -16.24 -32.51 -43.86
N GLY A 761 -17.46 -32.28 -44.37
CA GLY A 761 -17.77 -32.29 -45.80
C GLY A 761 -19.10 -32.95 -46.10
N ILE A 762 -19.35 -33.28 -47.35
CA ILE A 762 -20.57 -33.96 -47.80
C ILE A 762 -20.18 -35.39 -48.21
N SER A 763 -21.00 -36.39 -47.88
CA SER A 763 -20.80 -37.78 -48.32
C SER A 763 -21.31 -38.01 -49.75
N ASP A 764 -20.92 -39.13 -50.34
CA ASP A 764 -21.31 -39.47 -51.72
C ASP A 764 -22.84 -39.59 -51.88
N ASP A 765 -23.55 -39.88 -50.78
CA ASP A 765 -25.02 -39.92 -50.68
C ASP A 765 -25.66 -38.55 -50.38
N GLN A 766 -24.95 -37.43 -50.59
CA GLN A 766 -25.38 -36.06 -50.28
C GLN A 766 -25.70 -35.76 -48.80
N LYS A 767 -25.24 -36.58 -47.86
CA LYS A 767 -25.39 -36.29 -46.42
C LYS A 767 -24.29 -35.37 -45.93
N VAL A 768 -24.63 -34.49 -45.00
CA VAL A 768 -23.70 -33.55 -44.40
C VAL A 768 -22.97 -34.25 -43.25
N ARG A 769 -21.63 -34.26 -43.31
CA ARG A 769 -20.76 -34.83 -42.27
C ARG A 769 -20.38 -33.76 -41.26
N ILE A 770 -20.98 -33.85 -40.07
CA ILE A 770 -20.67 -32.97 -38.94
C ILE A 770 -19.83 -33.73 -37.92
N GLY A 771 -18.61 -33.26 -37.69
CA GLY A 771 -17.76 -33.71 -36.60
C GLY A 771 -18.11 -32.97 -35.32
N VAL A 772 -18.49 -33.69 -34.26
CA VAL A 772 -18.60 -33.14 -32.91
C VAL A 772 -17.53 -33.76 -32.02
N ARG A 773 -16.75 -32.94 -31.35
CA ARG A 773 -15.74 -33.35 -30.39
C ARG A 773 -16.08 -32.78 -29.03
N GLU A 774 -16.36 -33.67 -28.08
CA GLU A 774 -16.60 -33.33 -26.68
C GLU A 774 -15.26 -33.45 -25.94
N THR A 775 -14.75 -32.33 -25.45
CA THR A 775 -13.52 -32.38 -24.66
C THR A 775 -13.84 -32.72 -23.21
N ASP A 776 -13.04 -33.60 -22.61
CA ASP A 776 -13.07 -33.88 -21.17
C ASP A 776 -12.32 -32.82 -20.36
N GLN A 777 -11.64 -31.87 -21.03
CA GLN A 777 -10.99 -30.76 -20.35
C GLN A 777 -12.03 -29.87 -19.67
N MET A 778 -11.85 -29.51 -18.40
CA MET A 778 -12.79 -28.57 -17.75
C MET A 778 -13.00 -27.32 -18.60
N ILE A 779 -14.22 -26.77 -18.62
CA ILE A 779 -14.54 -25.47 -19.24
C ILE A 779 -13.52 -24.44 -18.74
N ASP A 780 -12.95 -23.64 -19.64
CA ASP A 780 -12.05 -22.56 -19.23
C ASP A 780 -12.89 -21.42 -18.67
N PHE A 781 -12.69 -21.13 -17.38
CA PHE A 781 -13.42 -20.10 -16.67
C PHE A 781 -12.52 -19.41 -15.65
N VAL A 782 -12.94 -18.23 -15.27
CA VAL A 782 -12.32 -17.46 -14.20
C VAL A 782 -13.40 -16.82 -13.35
N THR A 783 -13.21 -16.78 -12.04
CA THR A 783 -14.11 -16.04 -11.15
C THR A 783 -13.49 -14.70 -10.81
N VAL A 784 -14.31 -13.65 -10.97
CA VAL A 784 -13.89 -12.27 -10.74
C VAL A 784 -14.76 -11.62 -9.69
N LYS A 785 -14.18 -10.61 -9.05
CA LYS A 785 -14.91 -9.61 -8.29
C LYS A 785 -14.64 -8.25 -8.87
N ALA A 786 -15.70 -7.47 -9.02
CA ALA A 786 -15.66 -6.16 -9.63
C ALA A 786 -16.44 -5.16 -8.78
N TYR A 787 -15.78 -4.04 -8.47
CA TYR A 787 -16.31 -2.96 -7.64
C TYR A 787 -16.25 -1.63 -8.40
N VAL A 788 -17.23 -0.78 -8.15
CA VAL A 788 -17.22 0.62 -8.58
C VAL A 788 -16.92 1.51 -7.38
N PHE A 789 -15.82 2.25 -7.45
CA PHE A 789 -15.41 3.23 -6.44
C PHE A 789 -15.68 4.65 -6.94
N PRO A 790 -16.79 5.30 -6.52
CA PRO A 790 -17.11 6.64 -7.01
C PRO A 790 -16.20 7.71 -6.42
N TYR A 791 -15.72 8.62 -7.25
CA TYR A 791 -14.93 9.80 -6.87
C TYR A 791 -13.69 9.49 -6.00
N ILE A 792 -13.13 8.29 -6.09
CA ILE A 792 -11.91 7.91 -5.34
C ILE A 792 -10.72 8.83 -5.67
N VAL A 793 -10.71 9.45 -6.85
CA VAL A 793 -9.74 10.49 -7.24
C VAL A 793 -9.64 11.63 -6.22
N LEU A 794 -10.72 11.96 -5.49
CA LEU A 794 -10.71 12.98 -4.45
C LEU A 794 -9.82 12.59 -3.25
N VAL A 795 -9.73 11.29 -2.95
CA VAL A 795 -8.81 10.76 -1.93
C VAL A 795 -7.37 11.05 -2.34
N TRP A 796 -7.00 10.62 -3.55
CA TRP A 796 -5.66 10.78 -4.10
C TRP A 796 -5.26 12.25 -4.28
N PHE A 797 -6.16 13.06 -4.83
CA PHE A 797 -5.91 14.49 -4.99
C PHE A 797 -5.82 15.22 -3.64
N GLY A 798 -6.63 14.84 -2.65
CA GLY A 798 -6.54 15.35 -1.28
C GLY A 798 -5.17 15.10 -0.65
N ILE A 799 -4.59 13.91 -0.85
CA ILE A 799 -3.24 13.56 -0.38
C ILE A 799 -2.16 14.45 -1.02
N ILE A 800 -2.22 14.64 -2.34
CA ILE A 800 -1.29 15.49 -3.09
C ILE A 800 -1.36 16.93 -2.57
N LEU A 801 -2.59 17.45 -2.41
CA LEU A 801 -2.81 18.81 -1.91
C LEU A 801 -2.31 18.97 -0.46
N MET A 802 -2.54 17.94 0.37
CA MET A 802 -2.08 17.90 1.75
C MET A 802 -0.54 18.00 1.83
N ALA A 803 0.16 17.18 1.04
CA ALA A 803 1.61 17.16 0.95
C ALA A 803 2.17 18.49 0.43
N ALA A 804 1.57 19.07 -0.63
CA ALA A 804 1.95 20.38 -1.15
C ALA A 804 1.86 21.47 -0.06
N GLY A 805 0.81 21.44 0.78
CA GLY A 805 0.65 22.37 1.89
C GLY A 805 1.75 22.24 2.97
N PHE A 806 2.15 21.00 3.27
CA PHE A 806 3.26 20.75 4.19
C PHE A 806 4.57 21.32 3.63
N ILE A 807 4.82 21.12 2.33
CA ILE A 807 6.03 21.62 1.65
C ILE A 807 6.04 23.15 1.63
N VAL A 808 4.93 23.82 1.34
CA VAL A 808 4.82 25.29 1.42
C VAL A 808 5.13 25.77 2.84
N SER A 809 4.57 25.10 3.85
CA SER A 809 4.83 25.43 5.26
C SER A 809 6.30 25.19 5.65
N LEU A 810 6.91 24.13 5.12
CA LEU A 810 8.30 23.78 5.34
C LEU A 810 9.24 24.83 4.74
N ILE A 811 9.06 25.17 3.45
CA ILE A 811 9.87 26.17 2.73
C ILE A 811 9.83 27.52 3.47
N ARG A 812 8.65 27.94 3.93
CA ARG A 812 8.49 29.18 4.68
C ARG A 812 9.31 29.20 5.98
N ARG A 813 9.49 28.04 6.63
CA ARG A 813 10.09 27.93 7.96
C ARG A 813 11.53 27.39 7.96
N SER A 814 12.01 26.86 6.84
CA SER A 814 13.36 26.28 6.70
C SER A 814 14.46 27.31 6.38
N GLY A 815 14.07 28.52 5.96
CA GLY A 815 15.01 29.56 5.50
C GLY A 815 15.62 29.26 4.13
N MET A 816 15.01 28.37 3.35
CA MET A 816 15.42 28.06 1.98
C MET A 816 15.29 29.28 1.05
N ARG A 817 16.15 29.35 0.01
CA ARG A 817 16.01 30.36 -1.04
C ARG A 817 14.75 30.09 -1.87
N GLY A 818 14.12 31.16 -2.37
CA GLY A 818 12.84 31.07 -3.09
C GLY A 818 12.84 30.09 -4.27
N TRP A 819 13.89 30.09 -5.09
CA TRP A 819 14.01 29.19 -6.25
C TRP A 819 14.20 27.72 -5.84
N GLN A 820 14.96 27.46 -4.76
CA GLN A 820 15.13 26.10 -4.23
C GLN A 820 13.80 25.56 -3.69
N GLY A 821 13.04 26.42 -3.02
CA GLY A 821 11.68 26.08 -2.58
C GLY A 821 10.73 25.79 -3.74
N ALA A 822 10.77 26.62 -4.79
CA ALA A 822 9.94 26.42 -5.97
C ALA A 822 10.24 25.09 -6.69
N LEU A 823 11.54 24.77 -6.88
CA LEU A 823 11.95 23.49 -7.47
C LEU A 823 11.53 22.29 -6.62
N LEU A 824 11.69 22.36 -5.30
CA LEU A 824 11.25 21.29 -4.40
C LEU A 824 9.75 21.07 -4.48
N LEU A 825 8.97 22.16 -4.43
CA LEU A 825 7.51 22.09 -4.51
C LEU A 825 7.06 21.51 -5.86
N ALA A 826 7.61 21.99 -6.96
CA ALA A 826 7.28 21.51 -8.30
C ALA A 826 7.66 20.04 -8.47
N GLY A 827 8.90 19.67 -8.15
CA GLY A 827 9.40 18.30 -8.30
C GLY A 827 8.61 17.28 -7.49
N VAL A 828 8.32 17.58 -6.21
CA VAL A 828 7.54 16.66 -5.36
C VAL A 828 6.08 16.59 -5.81
N THR A 829 5.48 17.72 -6.17
CA THR A 829 4.08 17.72 -6.63
C THR A 829 3.91 16.96 -7.94
N ILE A 830 4.84 17.11 -8.90
CA ILE A 830 4.83 16.37 -10.16
C ILE A 830 5.03 14.87 -9.90
N ALA A 831 5.97 14.49 -9.03
CA ALA A 831 6.19 13.10 -8.67
C ALA A 831 4.93 12.48 -8.04
N LEU A 832 4.29 13.17 -7.09
CA LEU A 832 3.06 12.69 -6.46
C LEU A 832 1.88 12.63 -7.43
N LEU A 833 1.74 13.60 -8.35
CA LEU A 833 0.73 13.56 -9.40
C LEU A 833 0.91 12.33 -10.29
N TYR A 834 2.14 12.10 -10.76
CA TYR A 834 2.47 10.92 -11.56
C TYR A 834 2.13 9.64 -10.80
N MET A 835 2.62 9.50 -9.57
CA MET A 835 2.47 8.29 -8.76
C MET A 835 1.02 7.95 -8.42
N PHE A 836 0.20 8.94 -8.05
CA PHE A 836 -1.15 8.66 -7.55
C PHE A 836 -2.24 8.69 -8.63
N LEU A 837 -2.01 9.38 -9.76
CA LEU A 837 -3.02 9.60 -10.80
C LEU A 837 -2.66 9.02 -12.17
N PHE A 838 -1.38 8.78 -12.47
CA PHE A 838 -0.93 8.45 -13.84
C PHE A 838 -0.02 7.21 -13.95
N ALA A 839 0.41 6.62 -12.84
CA ALA A 839 1.38 5.52 -12.85
C ALA A 839 0.82 4.17 -13.34
N ASN A 840 -0.50 4.07 -13.53
CA ASN A 840 -1.21 2.87 -13.99
C ASN A 840 -1.76 3.03 -15.40
#